data_AF-A0A3M7TQ62-F1
#
_entry.id   AF-A0A3M7TQ62-F1
#
_cell.length_a   1.000
_cell.length_b   1.000
_cell.length_c   1.000
_cell.angle_alpha   90.00
_cell.angle_beta   90.00
_cell.angle_gamma   90.00
#
_symmetry.space_group_name_H-M   'P 1'
#
loop_
_entity.id
_entity.type
_entity.pdbx_description
1 polymer ?
#
loop_
_entity_poly.entity_id
_entity_poly.type
_entity_poly.pdbx_seq_one_letter_code
_entity_poly.pdbx_strand_id
1 'polypeptide(L)'
;MKLIKKRLVSGLIMLLMMTVAPGLVQGGGDGLKNGDRDPQVIDLKINLSILGFHVSDNPNENYGPSTERVVKEFQAYYGLEVSGVAGELTFAKIDEILSSPLSNGRNHTDTITLKENLSRLGFHVSDNPNTAYGPSTERRVREFQSFYGLRENGIGDEVTLAKIEELIRTPMGNGDYRQDAVLLKENMAKLGFVVSATPTPQYGPSTERTVRELQSYYGLSVTGSVGEETWSKIEEVLNSPLQNGQNHADTIPLKEKLSMLGFHVSDNPNTAYGPSTERQVRAFQHYYGLRENGIADHPTLDRIDEILSSPLQNGRNHSDVITLKENLSRLGFHVSDNPNTAYGPSTESRVRDFQAFYGLRENGIGDEVTLAKMNDLIQTPMRIGDYRQDVVLLKENMAKLGFVVSANPTPQYGPTTERTVRELQAYYGLSVTGGVDQEAWSKIEDILNSPLQNGRSHPDTITLKENLSKLGFHVSDNPNTSFGPATESKVKAFQLYYGIRVNGIAEQPTLAKIEEIINSPLKRGESNPEVIELKQDLASLGYVVSSQPNENFGPATEAVVMNFQDDNALRVNGIADEVTLQKIENLKSQSVKIFIDPGHGGRDSGAVAYGLQEKMVALDISLKASEKLTSQYSDVEVMVARTTDTYVDLEERARIANEWGADYFISIHNNAFNGSANGFETFIYNGSVSAETVQRQRDIHNYLIGELGVTNRGMKSANFSVLRNTNMPALLVEYLFIDHPLENTLLASPQYREWLGQITADAIAESFNLADK
;
A
#
# COMPACT_ATOMS: atom_id res chain seq x y z
N MET A 1 -24.69 12.77 -52.77
CA MET A 1 -26.10 12.96 -53.18
C MET A 1 -26.19 13.64 -54.55
N LYS A 2 -26.30 12.86 -55.64
CA LYS A 2 -27.09 13.15 -56.88
C LYS A 2 -26.80 12.10 -57.97
N LEU A 3 -27.88 11.46 -58.43
CA LEU A 3 -28.06 10.64 -59.65
C LEU A 3 -27.35 9.27 -59.76
N ILE A 4 -27.85 8.28 -59.00
CA ILE A 4 -27.77 6.87 -59.40
C ILE A 4 -28.94 6.59 -60.35
N LYS A 5 -28.68 6.57 -61.65
CA LYS A 5 -29.58 5.92 -62.61
C LYS A 5 -29.36 4.41 -62.54
N LYS A 6 -30.38 3.70 -62.07
CA LYS A 6 -30.58 2.26 -62.24
C LYS A 6 -30.18 1.83 -63.65
N ARG A 7 -29.12 1.04 -63.78
CA ARG A 7 -28.98 0.01 -64.81
C ARG A 7 -28.84 -1.33 -64.10
N LEU A 8 -29.98 -1.93 -63.81
CA LEU A 8 -30.10 -3.37 -63.69
C LEU A 8 -29.91 -3.92 -65.10
N VAL A 9 -28.76 -4.52 -65.37
CA VAL A 9 -28.68 -5.58 -66.39
C VAL A 9 -28.24 -6.81 -65.64
N SER A 10 -29.24 -7.54 -65.17
CA SER A 10 -29.10 -8.93 -64.78
C SER A 10 -28.40 -9.68 -65.91
N GLY A 11 -27.37 -10.45 -65.58
CA GLY A 11 -26.85 -11.49 -66.43
C GLY A 11 -27.98 -12.46 -66.76
N LEU A 12 -28.60 -12.24 -67.92
CA LEU A 12 -29.45 -13.21 -68.57
C LEU A 12 -28.76 -13.53 -69.87
N ILE A 13 -28.29 -14.77 -69.98
CA ILE A 13 -27.85 -15.42 -71.20
C ILE A 13 -28.92 -15.14 -72.26
N MET A 14 -28.64 -14.19 -73.15
CA MET A 14 -29.45 -13.93 -74.33
C MET A 14 -28.70 -14.53 -75.51
N LEU A 15 -29.04 -15.79 -75.80
CA LEU A 15 -28.74 -16.47 -77.05
C LEU A 15 -29.40 -15.68 -78.18
N LEU A 16 -28.70 -14.67 -78.71
CA LEU A 16 -29.17 -13.93 -79.88
C LEU A 16 -28.80 -14.74 -81.13
N MET A 17 -29.71 -15.62 -81.54
CA MET A 17 -29.72 -16.12 -82.91
C MET A 17 -29.98 -14.94 -83.85
N MET A 18 -28.93 -14.42 -84.48
CA MET A 18 -29.07 -13.59 -85.68
C MET A 18 -29.13 -14.51 -86.90
N THR A 19 -30.35 -14.73 -87.39
CA THR A 19 -30.62 -15.21 -88.74
C THR A 19 -30.33 -14.11 -89.75
N VAL A 20 -29.41 -14.34 -90.70
CA VAL A 20 -29.31 -13.57 -91.95
C VAL A 20 -29.29 -14.55 -93.12
N ALA A 21 -30.19 -14.31 -94.09
CA ALA A 21 -30.39 -15.11 -95.30
C ALA A 21 -29.36 -14.76 -96.40
N PRO A 22 -29.20 -15.60 -97.44
CA PRO A 22 -27.96 -15.77 -98.20
C PRO A 22 -27.85 -14.88 -99.46
N GLY A 23 -26.61 -14.51 -99.85
CA GLY A 23 -26.36 -13.82 -101.10
C GLY A 23 -24.90 -13.44 -101.39
N LEU A 24 -24.11 -14.45 -101.80
CA LEU A 24 -23.01 -14.42 -102.79
C LEU A 24 -21.98 -13.26 -102.74
N VAL A 25 -20.72 -13.57 -102.35
CA VAL A 25 -19.56 -13.73 -103.26
C VAL A 25 -18.57 -14.71 -102.63
N GLN A 26 -17.99 -15.54 -103.50
CA GLN A 26 -17.21 -16.77 -103.27
C GLN A 26 -15.81 -16.56 -102.66
N GLY A 27 -15.47 -17.47 -101.75
CA GLY A 27 -14.11 -17.83 -101.33
C GLY A 27 -14.24 -18.99 -100.34
N GLY A 28 -14.02 -20.23 -100.79
CA GLY A 28 -14.23 -21.43 -99.97
C GLY A 28 -13.15 -21.63 -98.90
N GLY A 29 -13.55 -22.27 -97.80
CA GLY A 29 -12.66 -22.85 -96.79
C GLY A 29 -13.29 -22.76 -95.41
N ASP A 30 -13.26 -23.85 -94.65
CA ASP A 30 -13.84 -24.01 -93.30
C ASP A 30 -13.23 -23.10 -92.20
N GLY A 31 -12.73 -21.90 -92.53
CA GLY A 31 -11.79 -21.13 -91.71
C GLY A 31 -10.34 -21.65 -91.88
N LEU A 32 -9.35 -20.87 -91.42
CA LEU A 32 -7.94 -21.26 -91.50
C LEU A 32 -7.64 -22.36 -90.49
N LYS A 33 -7.07 -23.48 -90.94
CA LYS A 33 -6.79 -24.69 -90.14
C LYS A 33 -5.41 -25.26 -90.39
N ASN A 34 -5.00 -26.21 -89.54
CA ASN A 34 -3.69 -26.84 -89.61
C ASN A 34 -3.43 -27.51 -90.97
N GLY A 35 -2.32 -27.14 -91.60
CA GLY A 35 -1.96 -27.55 -92.96
C GLY A 35 -2.21 -26.48 -94.03
N ASP A 36 -2.98 -25.44 -93.71
CA ASP A 36 -3.24 -24.35 -94.65
C ASP A 36 -2.01 -23.46 -94.85
N ARG A 37 -1.91 -22.86 -96.04
CA ARG A 37 -0.97 -21.80 -96.36
C ARG A 37 -1.72 -20.64 -97.00
N ASP A 38 -1.86 -19.55 -96.26
CA ASP A 38 -2.63 -18.37 -96.67
C ASP A 38 -1.98 -17.08 -96.12
N PRO A 39 -1.88 -15.99 -96.91
CA PRO A 39 -1.40 -14.69 -96.44
C PRO A 39 -2.09 -14.17 -95.17
N GLN A 40 -3.39 -14.44 -94.99
CA GLN A 40 -4.16 -14.03 -93.81
C GLN A 40 -3.66 -14.68 -92.51
N VAL A 41 -2.91 -15.79 -92.59
CA VAL A 41 -2.28 -16.43 -91.43
C VAL A 41 -1.24 -15.50 -90.79
N ILE A 42 -0.59 -14.64 -91.56
CA ILE A 42 0.37 -13.64 -91.04
C ILE A 42 -0.36 -12.66 -90.13
N ASP A 43 -1.45 -12.06 -90.63
CA ASP A 43 -2.25 -11.09 -89.88
C ASP A 43 -2.89 -11.72 -88.65
N LEU A 44 -3.40 -12.95 -88.78
CA LEU A 44 -3.89 -13.75 -87.65
C LEU A 44 -2.81 -13.90 -86.57
N LYS A 45 -1.58 -14.29 -86.93
CA LYS A 45 -0.47 -14.46 -85.97
C LYS A 45 -0.06 -13.14 -85.31
N ILE A 46 -0.04 -12.05 -86.07
CA ILE A 46 0.28 -10.71 -85.55
C ILE A 46 -0.80 -10.27 -84.56
N ASN A 47 -2.07 -10.35 -84.96
CA ASN A 47 -3.21 -9.95 -84.14
C ASN A 47 -3.30 -10.79 -82.86
N LEU A 48 -3.15 -12.11 -82.96
CA LEU A 48 -3.05 -12.99 -81.79
C LEU A 48 -1.90 -12.55 -80.87
N SER A 49 -0.73 -12.22 -81.43
CA SER A 49 0.40 -11.77 -80.63
C SER A 49 0.13 -10.43 -79.91
N ILE A 50 -0.55 -9.46 -80.56
CA ILE A 50 -1.00 -8.21 -79.94
C ILE A 50 -1.95 -8.50 -78.76
N LEU A 51 -2.82 -9.50 -78.90
CA LEU A 51 -3.77 -9.92 -77.89
C LEU A 51 -3.16 -10.81 -76.79
N GLY A 52 -1.84 -11.00 -76.78
CA GLY A 52 -1.12 -11.80 -75.77
C GLY A 52 -1.06 -13.30 -76.07
N PHE A 53 -1.41 -13.71 -77.29
CA PHE A 53 -1.36 -15.08 -77.81
C PHE A 53 -0.23 -15.21 -78.83
N HIS A 54 1.01 -15.24 -78.32
CA HIS A 54 2.20 -15.32 -79.16
C HIS A 54 2.28 -16.66 -79.91
N VAL A 55 2.49 -16.57 -81.23
CA VAL A 55 2.67 -17.74 -82.11
C VAL A 55 4.12 -17.88 -82.56
N SER A 56 4.74 -16.79 -83.04
CA SER A 56 6.12 -16.76 -83.52
C SER A 56 6.61 -15.33 -83.70
N ASP A 57 7.91 -15.08 -83.47
CA ASP A 57 8.55 -13.78 -83.74
C ASP A 57 8.68 -13.43 -85.23
N ASN A 58 8.62 -14.46 -86.10
CA ASN A 58 8.65 -14.30 -87.55
C ASN A 58 7.40 -14.94 -88.19
N PRO A 59 6.24 -14.25 -88.16
CA PRO A 59 5.00 -14.74 -88.76
C PRO A 59 5.18 -15.08 -90.24
N ASN A 60 4.56 -16.16 -90.67
CA ASN A 60 4.56 -16.64 -92.06
C ASN A 60 3.17 -17.17 -92.44
N GLU A 61 2.97 -17.46 -93.72
CA GLU A 61 1.69 -17.89 -94.30
C GLU A 61 1.23 -19.28 -93.83
N ASN A 62 2.08 -20.08 -93.16
CA ASN A 62 1.74 -21.47 -92.82
C ASN A 62 0.96 -21.56 -91.51
N TYR A 63 -0.25 -22.12 -91.55
CA TYR A 63 -1.02 -22.46 -90.36
C TYR A 63 -0.59 -23.84 -89.87
N GLY A 64 0.41 -23.89 -88.98
CA GLY A 64 0.96 -25.13 -88.45
C GLY A 64 0.38 -25.53 -87.09
N PRO A 65 0.86 -26.65 -86.49
CA PRO A 65 0.40 -27.13 -85.19
C PRO A 65 0.53 -26.09 -84.06
N SER A 66 1.56 -25.24 -84.10
CA SER A 66 1.73 -24.14 -83.14
C SER A 66 0.64 -23.07 -83.28
N THR A 67 0.25 -22.73 -84.51
CA THR A 67 -0.84 -21.77 -84.78
C THR A 67 -2.19 -22.34 -84.36
N GLU A 68 -2.45 -23.61 -84.70
CA GLU A 68 -3.65 -24.32 -84.26
C GLU A 68 -3.78 -24.35 -82.73
N ARG A 69 -2.69 -24.67 -82.01
CA ARG A 69 -2.65 -24.66 -80.55
C ARG A 69 -3.00 -23.28 -79.98
N VAL A 70 -2.38 -22.22 -80.50
CA VAL A 70 -2.60 -20.86 -80.01
C VAL A 70 -4.01 -20.36 -80.33
N VAL A 71 -4.58 -20.74 -81.48
CA VAL A 71 -6.00 -20.46 -81.79
C VAL A 71 -6.93 -21.21 -80.83
N LYS A 72 -6.64 -22.48 -80.49
CA LYS A 72 -7.39 -23.19 -79.43
C LYS A 72 -7.29 -22.48 -78.09
N GLU A 73 -6.11 -21.97 -77.72
CA GLU A 73 -5.93 -21.19 -76.49
C GLU A 73 -6.75 -19.89 -76.51
N PHE A 74 -6.75 -19.15 -77.62
CA PHE A 74 -7.56 -17.95 -77.80
C PHE A 74 -9.06 -18.24 -77.69
N GLN A 75 -9.52 -19.26 -78.41
CA GLN A 75 -10.91 -19.69 -78.39
C GLN A 75 -11.33 -20.09 -76.97
N ALA A 76 -10.53 -20.90 -76.28
CA ALA A 76 -10.81 -21.32 -74.92
C ALA A 76 -10.86 -20.14 -73.94
N TYR A 77 -9.95 -19.17 -74.08
CA TYR A 77 -9.87 -18.00 -73.19
C TYR A 77 -11.08 -17.07 -73.32
N TYR A 78 -11.61 -16.86 -74.53
CA TYR A 78 -12.79 -16.03 -74.79
C TYR A 78 -14.11 -16.84 -74.86
N GLY A 79 -14.09 -18.12 -74.47
CA GLY A 79 -15.30 -18.95 -74.41
C GLY A 79 -15.92 -19.30 -75.77
N LEU A 80 -15.13 -19.27 -76.84
CA LEU A 80 -15.53 -19.73 -78.17
C LEU A 80 -15.45 -21.27 -78.26
N GLU A 81 -16.03 -21.85 -79.31
CA GLU A 81 -15.84 -23.26 -79.64
C GLU A 81 -14.35 -23.55 -79.93
N VAL A 82 -13.76 -24.50 -79.19
CA VAL A 82 -12.32 -24.82 -79.24
C VAL A 82 -12.06 -25.83 -80.37
N SER A 83 -12.11 -25.36 -81.61
CA SER A 83 -11.84 -26.18 -82.80
C SER A 83 -10.38 -26.12 -83.25
N GLY A 84 -9.67 -25.04 -82.92
CA GLY A 84 -8.36 -24.71 -83.48
C GLY A 84 -8.41 -24.23 -84.92
N VAL A 85 -9.60 -23.97 -85.43
CA VAL A 85 -9.85 -23.40 -86.74
C VAL A 85 -10.21 -21.92 -86.58
N ALA A 86 -9.46 -21.03 -87.21
CA ALA A 86 -9.76 -19.59 -87.21
C ALA A 86 -10.85 -19.31 -88.26
N GLY A 87 -12.11 -19.47 -87.85
CA GLY A 87 -13.30 -19.14 -88.64
C GLY A 87 -13.87 -17.76 -88.34
N GLU A 88 -15.04 -17.44 -88.90
CA GLU A 88 -15.71 -16.14 -88.80
C GLU A 88 -15.82 -15.63 -87.35
N LEU A 89 -16.30 -16.45 -86.42
CA LEU A 89 -16.44 -16.07 -85.01
C LEU A 89 -15.08 -15.80 -84.33
N THR A 90 -14.01 -16.49 -84.74
CA THR A 90 -12.67 -16.25 -84.20
C THR A 90 -12.13 -14.90 -84.66
N PHE A 91 -12.24 -14.59 -85.96
CA PHE A 91 -11.84 -13.29 -86.50
C PHE A 91 -12.70 -12.15 -85.95
N ALA A 92 -14.02 -12.32 -85.87
CA ALA A 92 -14.91 -11.32 -85.30
C ALA A 92 -14.55 -10.97 -83.85
N LYS A 93 -14.21 -11.97 -83.01
CA LYS A 93 -13.76 -11.74 -81.64
C LYS A 93 -12.39 -11.04 -81.59
N ILE A 94 -11.44 -11.40 -82.47
CA ILE A 94 -10.15 -10.70 -82.58
C ILE A 94 -10.36 -9.21 -82.91
N ASP A 95 -11.20 -8.92 -83.90
CA ASP A 95 -11.50 -7.55 -84.32
C ASP A 95 -12.25 -6.76 -83.24
N GLU A 96 -13.18 -7.39 -82.53
CA GLU A 96 -13.88 -6.81 -81.38
C GLU A 96 -12.90 -6.31 -80.31
N ILE A 97 -11.92 -7.15 -79.93
CA ILE A 97 -10.97 -6.81 -78.86
C ILE A 97 -10.00 -5.71 -79.34
N LEU A 98 -9.45 -5.83 -80.55
CA LEU A 98 -8.54 -4.82 -81.13
C LEU A 98 -9.25 -3.47 -81.35
N SER A 99 -10.56 -3.50 -81.59
CA SER A 99 -11.39 -2.31 -81.73
C SER A 99 -11.93 -1.75 -80.41
N SER A 100 -11.52 -2.27 -79.26
CA SER A 100 -11.98 -1.78 -77.94
C SER A 100 -11.67 -0.29 -77.73
N PRO A 101 -12.65 0.52 -77.27
CA PRO A 101 -12.42 1.92 -76.93
C PRO A 101 -11.48 2.11 -75.71
N LEU A 102 -11.26 1.05 -74.92
CA LEU A 102 -10.38 1.05 -73.74
C LEU A 102 -9.00 0.51 -74.10
N SER A 103 -8.35 1.18 -75.05
CA SER A 103 -7.00 0.85 -75.52
C SER A 103 -6.17 2.12 -75.76
N ASN A 104 -4.85 1.97 -75.80
CA ASN A 104 -3.92 3.08 -75.88
C ASN A 104 -4.16 3.98 -77.11
N GLY A 105 -4.15 5.29 -76.91
CA GLY A 105 -4.40 6.31 -77.93
C GLY A 105 -5.88 6.70 -78.11
N ARG A 106 -6.80 6.07 -77.38
CA ARG A 106 -8.25 6.35 -77.47
C ARG A 106 -8.75 7.25 -76.36
N ASN A 107 -9.93 7.85 -76.57
CA ASN A 107 -10.66 8.62 -75.56
C ASN A 107 -12.06 8.04 -75.37
N HIS A 108 -12.42 7.73 -74.13
CA HIS A 108 -13.73 7.19 -73.80
C HIS A 108 -14.12 7.56 -72.36
N THR A 109 -15.41 7.74 -72.08
CA THR A 109 -15.90 8.08 -70.72
C THR A 109 -15.59 6.96 -69.72
N ASP A 110 -15.72 5.71 -70.16
CA ASP A 110 -15.51 4.54 -69.29
C ASP A 110 -14.04 4.37 -68.88
N THR A 111 -13.10 5.08 -69.54
CA THR A 111 -11.71 5.14 -69.11
C THR A 111 -11.57 5.76 -67.71
N ILE A 112 -12.45 6.69 -67.33
CA ILE A 112 -12.47 7.27 -65.98
C ILE A 112 -12.80 6.16 -64.98
N THR A 113 -13.92 5.47 -65.19
CA THR A 113 -14.36 4.34 -64.36
C THR A 113 -13.29 3.26 -64.26
N LEU A 114 -12.64 2.91 -65.39
CA LEU A 114 -11.53 1.94 -65.41
C LEU A 114 -10.37 2.39 -64.52
N LYS A 115 -9.93 3.65 -64.61
CA LYS A 115 -8.84 4.19 -63.79
C LYS A 115 -9.18 4.22 -62.30
N GLU A 116 -10.40 4.61 -61.96
CA GLU A 116 -10.91 4.62 -60.58
C GLU A 116 -10.91 3.20 -60.01
N ASN A 117 -11.46 2.26 -60.77
CA ASN A 117 -11.53 0.84 -60.41
C ASN A 117 -10.16 0.20 -60.23
N LEU A 118 -9.23 0.41 -61.18
CA LEU A 118 -7.85 -0.06 -61.07
C LEU A 118 -7.17 0.53 -59.83
N SER A 119 -7.38 1.82 -59.54
CA SER A 119 -6.80 2.46 -58.36
C SER A 119 -7.36 1.88 -57.06
N ARG A 120 -8.67 1.60 -56.99
CA ARG A 120 -9.30 0.89 -55.86
C ARG A 120 -8.75 -0.53 -55.69
N LEU A 121 -8.37 -1.18 -56.79
CA LEU A 121 -7.76 -2.52 -56.80
C LEU A 121 -6.24 -2.49 -56.56
N GLY A 122 -5.66 -1.34 -56.19
CA GLY A 122 -4.23 -1.20 -55.88
C GLY A 122 -3.32 -0.99 -57.11
N PHE A 123 -3.89 -0.77 -58.30
CA PHE A 123 -3.19 -0.44 -59.54
C PHE A 123 -3.39 1.03 -59.89
N HIS A 124 -2.87 1.93 -59.04
CA HIS A 124 -3.07 3.37 -59.17
C HIS A 124 -2.61 3.94 -60.52
N VAL A 125 -3.50 4.70 -61.17
CA VAL A 125 -3.23 5.35 -62.47
C VAL A 125 -3.00 6.86 -62.34
N SER A 126 -3.92 7.58 -61.69
CA SER A 126 -3.92 9.05 -61.56
C SER A 126 -4.91 9.49 -60.49
N ASP A 127 -4.56 10.54 -59.75
CA ASP A 127 -5.46 11.16 -58.75
C ASP A 127 -6.59 11.99 -59.40
N ASN A 128 -6.40 12.37 -60.67
CA ASN A 128 -7.41 13.08 -61.46
C ASN A 128 -7.69 12.30 -62.75
N PRO A 129 -8.56 11.28 -62.71
CA PRO A 129 -8.85 10.45 -63.86
C PRO A 129 -9.57 11.25 -64.95
N ASN A 130 -9.20 10.99 -66.20
CA ASN A 130 -9.77 11.63 -67.39
C ASN A 130 -10.11 10.57 -68.45
N THR A 131 -10.78 10.99 -69.52
CA THR A 131 -11.26 10.09 -70.58
C THR A 131 -10.16 9.49 -71.46
N ALA A 132 -8.92 9.97 -71.38
CA ALA A 132 -7.82 9.55 -72.23
C ALA A 132 -7.18 8.24 -71.76
N TYR A 133 -7.09 7.25 -72.63
CA TYR A 133 -6.37 6.00 -72.38
C TYR A 133 -4.97 6.11 -72.98
N GLY A 134 -3.98 6.47 -72.14
CA GLY A 134 -2.59 6.63 -72.55
C GLY A 134 -1.67 5.50 -72.10
N PRO A 135 -0.36 5.59 -72.37
CA PRO A 135 0.61 4.55 -72.05
C PRO A 135 0.69 4.18 -70.56
N SER A 136 0.43 5.14 -69.65
CA SER A 136 0.37 4.87 -68.21
C SER A 136 -0.83 4.01 -67.83
N THR A 137 -2.00 4.25 -68.44
CA THR A 137 -3.20 3.41 -68.24
C THR A 137 -2.95 2.01 -68.79
N GLU A 138 -2.39 1.90 -70.00
CA GLU A 138 -2.04 0.62 -70.62
C GLU A 138 -1.12 -0.20 -69.73
N ARG A 139 -0.06 0.42 -69.19
CA ARG A 139 0.87 -0.23 -68.26
C ARG A 139 0.15 -0.78 -67.03
N ARG A 140 -0.73 -0.01 -66.40
CA ARG A 140 -1.49 -0.49 -65.22
C ARG A 140 -2.47 -1.60 -65.55
N VAL A 141 -3.07 -1.58 -66.74
CA VAL A 141 -3.91 -2.69 -67.21
C VAL A 141 -3.07 -3.94 -67.44
N ARG A 142 -1.89 -3.83 -68.06
CA ARG A 142 -0.96 -4.96 -68.21
C ARG A 142 -0.53 -5.54 -66.86
N GLU A 143 -0.17 -4.68 -65.90
CA GLU A 143 0.18 -5.11 -64.54
C GLU A 143 -0.99 -5.83 -63.84
N PHE A 144 -2.22 -5.31 -63.95
CA PHE A 144 -3.42 -5.95 -63.44
C PHE A 144 -3.65 -7.32 -64.09
N GLN A 145 -3.57 -7.37 -65.42
CA GLN A 145 -3.74 -8.60 -66.18
C GLN A 145 -2.71 -9.65 -65.76
N SER A 146 -1.44 -9.27 -65.71
CA SER A 146 -0.33 -10.14 -65.28
C SER A 146 -0.54 -10.67 -63.86
N PHE A 147 -0.92 -9.79 -62.92
CA PHE A 147 -1.12 -10.17 -61.51
C PHE A 147 -2.24 -11.21 -61.32
N TYR A 148 -3.34 -11.08 -62.06
CA TYR A 148 -4.48 -12.00 -61.99
C TYR A 148 -4.42 -13.15 -63.00
N GLY A 149 -3.29 -13.33 -63.70
CA GLY A 149 -3.10 -14.41 -64.67
C GLY A 149 -3.95 -14.29 -65.94
N LEU A 150 -4.39 -13.08 -66.27
CA LEU A 150 -5.05 -12.75 -67.54
C LEU A 150 -4.02 -12.57 -68.66
N ARG A 151 -4.48 -12.54 -69.91
CA ARG A 151 -3.60 -12.23 -71.04
C ARG A 151 -3.17 -10.77 -71.00
N GLU A 152 -1.85 -10.55 -70.95
CA GLU A 152 -1.23 -9.24 -70.86
C GLU A 152 -1.22 -8.54 -72.22
N ASN A 153 -2.35 -7.94 -72.60
CA ASN A 153 -2.52 -7.22 -73.87
C ASN A 153 -2.68 -5.70 -73.69
N GLY A 154 -2.88 -5.21 -72.46
CA GLY A 154 -3.05 -3.79 -72.17
C GLY A 154 -4.37 -3.19 -72.65
N ILE A 155 -5.32 -4.02 -73.07
CA ILE A 155 -6.65 -3.61 -73.53
C ILE A 155 -7.66 -3.91 -72.42
N GLY A 156 -8.53 -2.94 -72.11
CA GLY A 156 -9.69 -3.15 -71.24
C GLY A 156 -10.79 -3.92 -71.97
N ASP A 157 -10.58 -5.20 -72.23
CA ASP A 157 -11.53 -6.10 -72.88
C ASP A 157 -12.55 -6.70 -71.90
N GLU A 158 -13.51 -7.48 -72.41
CA GLU A 158 -14.60 -8.06 -71.61
C GLU A 158 -14.09 -8.91 -70.44
N VAL A 159 -13.01 -9.67 -70.63
CA VAL A 159 -12.42 -10.55 -69.61
C VAL A 159 -11.75 -9.72 -68.53
N THR A 160 -11.00 -8.69 -68.93
CA THR A 160 -10.34 -7.76 -68.00
C THR A 160 -11.37 -6.99 -67.18
N LEU A 161 -12.40 -6.44 -67.82
CA LEU A 161 -13.46 -5.69 -67.13
C LEU A 161 -14.30 -6.57 -66.21
N ALA A 162 -14.64 -7.79 -66.64
CA ALA A 162 -15.37 -8.75 -65.80
C ALA A 162 -14.56 -9.10 -64.53
N LYS A 163 -13.24 -9.29 -64.65
CA LYS A 163 -12.39 -9.56 -63.48
C LYS A 163 -12.32 -8.36 -62.53
N ILE A 164 -12.23 -7.14 -63.07
CA ILE A 164 -12.29 -5.90 -62.27
C ILE A 164 -13.63 -5.80 -61.52
N GLU A 165 -14.75 -6.04 -62.20
CA GLU A 165 -16.09 -5.97 -61.62
C GLU A 165 -16.31 -7.03 -60.53
N GLU A 166 -15.82 -8.26 -60.73
CA GLU A 166 -15.81 -9.34 -59.74
C GLU A 166 -15.10 -8.91 -58.45
N LEU A 167 -13.88 -8.37 -58.57
CA LEU A 167 -13.05 -7.99 -57.43
C LEU A 167 -13.62 -6.80 -56.66
N ILE A 168 -14.23 -5.83 -57.35
CA ILE A 168 -14.86 -4.67 -56.72
C ILE A 168 -16.11 -5.06 -55.93
N ARG A 169 -16.88 -6.04 -56.42
CA ARG A 169 -18.10 -6.49 -55.76
C ARG A 169 -17.86 -7.48 -54.64
N THR A 170 -16.75 -8.22 -54.70
CA THR A 170 -16.43 -9.24 -53.71
C THR A 170 -15.66 -8.64 -52.55
N PRO A 171 -16.19 -8.67 -51.31
CA PRO A 171 -15.45 -8.22 -50.13
C PRO A 171 -14.13 -8.98 -49.97
N MET A 172 -13.09 -8.30 -49.52
CA MET A 172 -11.82 -8.97 -49.19
C MET A 172 -11.95 -9.76 -47.89
N GLY A 173 -11.40 -10.97 -47.84
CA GLY A 173 -11.41 -11.82 -46.66
C GLY A 173 -10.15 -12.68 -46.51
N ASN A 174 -10.10 -13.42 -45.40
CA ASN A 174 -8.98 -14.31 -45.10
C ASN A 174 -8.79 -15.40 -46.17
N GLY A 175 -7.56 -15.50 -46.68
CA GLY A 175 -7.20 -16.39 -47.79
C GLY A 175 -7.05 -15.67 -49.14
N ASP A 176 -7.54 -14.44 -49.27
CA ASP A 176 -7.43 -13.69 -50.52
C ASP A 176 -5.98 -13.26 -50.82
N TYR A 177 -5.63 -13.25 -52.11
CA TYR A 177 -4.40 -12.67 -52.62
C TYR A 177 -4.74 -11.56 -53.62
N ARG A 178 -4.71 -10.30 -53.15
CA ARG A 178 -5.16 -9.14 -53.92
C ARG A 178 -4.30 -7.91 -53.68
N GLN A 179 -4.06 -7.13 -54.74
CA GLN A 179 -3.18 -5.96 -54.64
C GLN A 179 -3.80 -4.83 -53.78
N ASP A 180 -5.12 -4.70 -53.73
CA ASP A 180 -5.83 -3.79 -52.83
C ASP A 180 -5.74 -4.16 -51.35
N ALA A 181 -5.30 -5.38 -51.00
CA ALA A 181 -4.97 -5.72 -49.61
C ALA A 181 -3.72 -4.96 -49.12
N VAL A 182 -2.80 -4.58 -50.01
CA VAL A 182 -1.64 -3.71 -49.69
C VAL A 182 -2.16 -2.32 -49.31
N LEU A 183 -2.95 -1.72 -50.20
CA LEU A 183 -3.54 -0.39 -50.01
C LEU A 183 -4.39 -0.32 -48.74
N LEU A 184 -5.20 -1.36 -48.48
CA LEU A 184 -5.97 -1.49 -47.24
C LEU A 184 -5.07 -1.37 -46.01
N LYS A 185 -4.00 -2.17 -45.94
CA LYS A 185 -3.09 -2.19 -44.78
C LYS A 185 -2.36 -0.87 -44.59
N GLU A 186 -1.96 -0.21 -45.67
CA GLU A 186 -1.35 1.13 -45.62
C GLU A 186 -2.33 2.18 -45.08
N ASN A 187 -3.57 2.16 -45.55
CA ASN A 187 -4.61 3.08 -45.10
C ASN A 187 -5.00 2.82 -43.65
N MET A 188 -5.18 1.55 -43.27
CA MET A 188 -5.39 1.15 -41.88
C MET A 188 -4.23 1.60 -40.97
N ALA A 189 -2.98 1.47 -41.42
CA ALA A 189 -1.82 1.91 -40.66
C ALA A 189 -1.84 3.43 -40.37
N LYS A 190 -2.27 4.26 -41.34
CA LYS A 190 -2.48 5.71 -41.13
C LYS A 190 -3.54 6.01 -40.08
N LEU A 191 -4.52 5.12 -39.93
CA LEU A 191 -5.58 5.20 -38.92
C LEU A 191 -5.17 4.58 -37.56
N GLY A 192 -3.93 4.11 -37.42
CA GLY A 192 -3.42 3.48 -36.20
C GLY A 192 -3.65 1.96 -36.12
N PHE A 193 -4.10 1.33 -37.21
CA PHE A 193 -4.37 -0.10 -37.32
C PHE A 193 -3.26 -0.80 -38.14
N VAL A 194 -2.10 -1.01 -37.52
CA VAL A 194 -0.92 -1.54 -38.19
C VAL A 194 -0.96 -3.07 -38.25
N VAL A 195 -0.89 -3.63 -39.47
CA VAL A 195 -0.75 -5.08 -39.69
C VAL A 195 0.72 -5.48 -39.82
N SER A 196 1.48 -4.75 -40.64
CA SER A 196 2.89 -5.02 -40.96
C SER A 196 3.56 -3.77 -41.53
N ALA A 197 4.86 -3.59 -41.26
CA ALA A 197 5.63 -2.48 -41.82
C ALA A 197 5.85 -2.59 -43.35
N THR A 198 5.79 -3.80 -43.89
CA THR A 198 5.93 -4.08 -45.33
C THR A 198 4.69 -4.85 -45.82
N PRO A 199 3.59 -4.16 -46.16
CA PRO A 199 2.36 -4.80 -46.56
C PRO A 199 2.51 -5.66 -47.83
N THR A 200 1.92 -6.86 -47.80
CA THR A 200 1.87 -7.78 -48.93
C THR A 200 0.45 -7.93 -49.50
N PRO A 201 0.26 -8.46 -50.71
CA PRO A 201 -1.07 -8.72 -51.27
C PRO A 201 -1.88 -9.81 -50.55
N GLN A 202 -1.27 -10.57 -49.63
CA GLN A 202 -1.95 -11.66 -48.93
C GLN A 202 -2.83 -11.13 -47.78
N TYR A 203 -4.13 -11.37 -47.83
CA TYR A 203 -5.04 -11.14 -46.71
C TYR A 203 -5.06 -12.37 -45.80
N GLY A 204 -4.28 -12.32 -44.71
CA GLY A 204 -4.13 -13.42 -43.76
C GLY A 204 -4.85 -13.19 -42.42
N PRO A 205 -4.71 -14.13 -41.47
CA PRO A 205 -5.38 -14.05 -40.16
C PRO A 205 -5.05 -12.79 -39.35
N SER A 206 -3.81 -12.27 -39.46
CA SER A 206 -3.44 -11.00 -38.81
C SER A 206 -4.19 -9.81 -39.42
N THR A 207 -4.37 -9.79 -40.75
CA THR A 207 -5.14 -8.75 -41.44
C THR A 207 -6.61 -8.82 -41.03
N GLU A 208 -7.18 -10.02 -41.01
CA GLU A 208 -8.56 -10.24 -40.56
C GLU A 208 -8.78 -9.73 -39.13
N ARG A 209 -7.87 -10.07 -38.20
CA ARG A 209 -7.94 -9.59 -36.81
C ARG A 209 -7.92 -8.07 -36.73
N THR A 210 -6.98 -7.41 -37.41
CA THR A 210 -6.88 -5.95 -37.38
C THR A 210 -8.08 -5.28 -38.05
N VAL A 211 -8.67 -5.90 -39.09
CA VAL A 211 -9.93 -5.39 -39.69
C VAL A 211 -11.09 -5.52 -38.71
N ARG A 212 -11.18 -6.62 -37.94
CA ARG A 212 -12.17 -6.75 -36.86
C ARG A 212 -11.98 -5.67 -35.79
N GLU A 213 -10.74 -5.36 -35.41
CA GLU A 213 -10.44 -4.26 -34.48
C GLU A 213 -10.91 -2.91 -35.01
N LEU A 214 -10.65 -2.60 -36.29
CA LEU A 214 -11.10 -1.36 -36.94
C LEU A 214 -12.62 -1.27 -36.99
N GLN A 215 -13.28 -2.36 -37.41
CA GLN A 215 -14.73 -2.45 -37.46
C GLN A 215 -15.33 -2.22 -36.08
N SER A 216 -14.80 -2.86 -35.04
CA SER A 216 -15.25 -2.67 -33.66
C SER A 216 -15.04 -1.23 -33.18
N TYR A 217 -13.90 -0.61 -33.48
CA TYR A 217 -13.57 0.74 -33.03
C TYR A 217 -14.49 1.80 -33.64
N TYR A 218 -14.85 1.65 -34.92
CA TYR A 218 -15.76 2.57 -35.62
C TYR A 218 -17.24 2.15 -35.58
N GLY A 219 -17.61 1.15 -34.76
CA GLY A 219 -18.99 0.72 -34.60
C GLY A 219 -19.61 0.06 -35.84
N LEU A 220 -18.80 -0.54 -36.71
CA LEU A 220 -19.24 -1.28 -37.89
C LEU A 220 -19.56 -2.75 -37.57
N SER A 221 -20.19 -3.44 -38.52
CA SER A 221 -20.37 -4.90 -38.44
C SER A 221 -19.01 -5.63 -38.42
N VAL A 222 -18.71 -6.35 -37.33
CA VAL A 222 -17.43 -7.03 -37.10
C VAL A 222 -17.35 -8.37 -37.87
N THR A 223 -17.21 -8.29 -39.18
CA THR A 223 -17.16 -9.46 -40.07
C THR A 223 -15.74 -10.00 -40.27
N GLY A 224 -14.71 -9.17 -40.11
CA GLY A 224 -13.33 -9.47 -40.48
C GLY A 224 -13.07 -9.43 -41.99
N SER A 225 -14.09 -9.15 -42.79
CA SER A 225 -13.99 -8.94 -44.23
C SER A 225 -14.16 -7.45 -44.56
N VAL A 226 -13.55 -6.99 -45.65
CA VAL A 226 -13.62 -5.59 -46.09
C VAL A 226 -14.57 -5.45 -47.28
N GLY A 227 -15.80 -5.04 -46.98
CA GLY A 227 -16.80 -4.64 -47.97
C GLY A 227 -16.90 -3.12 -48.13
N GLU A 228 -17.96 -2.67 -48.81
CA GLU A 228 -18.21 -1.26 -49.12
C GLU A 228 -18.28 -0.37 -47.87
N GLU A 229 -18.95 -0.83 -46.81
CA GLU A 229 -19.09 -0.09 -45.55
C GLU A 229 -17.73 0.17 -44.88
N THR A 230 -16.88 -0.85 -44.80
CA THR A 230 -15.54 -0.74 -44.20
C THR A 230 -14.63 0.17 -45.02
N TRP A 231 -14.65 0.04 -46.36
CA TRP A 231 -13.90 0.94 -47.24
C TRP A 231 -14.36 2.39 -47.12
N SER A 232 -15.67 2.61 -47.16
CA SER A 232 -16.24 3.96 -47.05
C SER A 232 -15.86 4.63 -45.74
N LYS A 233 -15.85 3.88 -44.62
CA LYS A 233 -15.42 4.43 -43.33
C LYS A 233 -13.93 4.78 -43.30
N ILE A 234 -13.06 3.92 -43.87
CA ILE A 234 -11.62 4.22 -43.98
C ILE A 234 -11.40 5.51 -44.79
N GLU A 235 -12.07 5.63 -45.93
CA GLU A 235 -11.98 6.83 -46.78
C GLU A 235 -12.55 8.07 -46.11
N GLU A 236 -13.68 7.97 -45.40
CA GLU A 236 -14.29 9.06 -44.64
C GLU A 236 -13.30 9.65 -43.63
N VAL A 237 -12.64 8.79 -42.84
CA VAL A 237 -11.69 9.24 -41.81
C VAL A 237 -10.43 9.83 -42.44
N LEU A 238 -9.87 9.17 -43.46
CA LEU A 238 -8.68 9.66 -44.17
C LEU A 238 -8.91 10.96 -44.92
N ASN A 239 -10.16 11.27 -45.29
CA ASN A 239 -10.53 12.53 -45.94
C ASN A 239 -11.11 13.57 -44.98
N SER A 240 -11.00 13.35 -43.66
CA SER A 240 -11.48 14.30 -42.65
C SER A 240 -10.85 15.69 -42.86
N PRO A 241 -11.62 16.78 -42.77
CA PRO A 241 -11.05 18.13 -42.85
C PRO A 241 -10.25 18.51 -41.58
N LEU A 242 -10.35 17.73 -40.50
CA LEU A 242 -9.67 17.95 -39.23
C LEU A 242 -8.43 17.05 -39.07
N GLN A 243 -7.48 17.24 -39.98
CA GLN A 243 -6.19 16.56 -39.98
C GLN A 243 -5.09 17.49 -40.49
N ASN A 244 -3.83 17.09 -40.28
CA ASN A 244 -2.68 17.88 -40.70
C ASN A 244 -2.65 18.11 -42.22
N GLY A 245 -2.22 19.31 -42.64
CA GLY A 245 -2.27 19.77 -44.03
C GLY A 245 -3.60 20.38 -44.49
N GLN A 246 -4.67 20.26 -43.70
CA GLN A 246 -5.98 20.84 -44.01
C GLN A 246 -6.23 22.18 -43.30
N ASN A 247 -7.13 22.99 -43.86
CA ASN A 247 -7.67 24.19 -43.25
C ASN A 247 -9.20 24.06 -43.15
N HIS A 248 -9.76 24.21 -41.95
CA HIS A 248 -11.19 24.10 -41.71
C HIS A 248 -11.66 25.01 -40.57
N ALA A 249 -12.88 25.53 -40.64
CA ALA A 249 -13.45 26.42 -39.62
C ALA A 249 -13.53 25.73 -38.24
N ASP A 250 -13.92 24.46 -38.22
CA ASP A 250 -14.08 23.66 -36.99
C ASP A 250 -12.76 23.37 -36.26
N THR A 251 -11.61 23.68 -36.89
CA THR A 251 -10.30 23.58 -36.24
C THR A 251 -10.17 24.54 -35.05
N ILE A 252 -10.81 25.71 -35.11
CA ILE A 252 -10.78 26.69 -34.01
C ILE A 252 -11.50 26.12 -32.77
N PRO A 253 -12.79 25.71 -32.85
CA PRO A 253 -13.47 25.03 -31.75
C PRO A 253 -12.72 23.82 -31.22
N LEU A 254 -12.12 23.00 -32.09
CA LEU A 254 -11.31 21.85 -31.66
C LEU A 254 -10.14 22.28 -30.76
N LYS A 255 -9.37 23.30 -31.14
CA LYS A 255 -8.23 23.81 -30.36
C LYS A 255 -8.67 24.37 -29.01
N GLU A 256 -9.80 25.08 -28.97
CA GLU A 256 -10.37 25.62 -27.74
C GLU A 256 -10.79 24.49 -26.80
N LYS A 257 -11.55 23.50 -27.30
CA LYS A 257 -11.97 22.32 -26.54
C LYS A 257 -10.78 21.52 -26.01
N LEU A 258 -9.77 21.27 -26.84
CA LEU A 258 -8.53 20.61 -26.41
C LEU A 258 -7.84 21.40 -25.30
N SER A 259 -7.80 22.73 -25.39
CA SER A 259 -7.18 23.59 -24.36
C SER A 259 -7.93 23.51 -23.04
N MET A 260 -9.28 23.47 -23.05
CA MET A 260 -10.10 23.24 -21.84
C MET A 260 -9.80 21.89 -21.18
N LEU A 261 -9.44 20.87 -21.98
CA LEU A 261 -9.09 19.53 -21.52
C LEU A 261 -7.61 19.37 -21.14
N GLY A 262 -6.82 20.45 -21.15
CA GLY A 262 -5.39 20.44 -20.81
C GLY A 262 -4.46 20.07 -21.96
N PHE A 263 -4.95 20.05 -23.21
CA PHE A 263 -4.20 19.80 -24.44
C PHE A 263 -4.04 21.10 -25.25
N HIS A 264 -3.46 22.12 -24.62
CA HIS A 264 -3.34 23.46 -25.20
C HIS A 264 -2.58 23.46 -26.54
N VAL A 265 -3.14 24.15 -27.53
CA VAL A 265 -2.53 24.26 -28.87
C VAL A 265 -1.94 25.65 -29.12
N SER A 266 -2.75 26.70 -28.97
CA SER A 266 -2.31 28.09 -29.09
C SER A 266 -3.30 29.04 -28.41
N ASP A 267 -2.82 30.20 -27.97
CA ASP A 267 -3.65 31.25 -27.36
C ASP A 267 -4.48 32.04 -28.40
N ASN A 268 -4.10 31.94 -29.67
CA ASN A 268 -4.82 32.54 -30.80
C ASN A 268 -5.10 31.45 -31.84
N PRO A 269 -6.19 30.69 -31.69
CA PRO A 269 -6.52 29.59 -32.58
C PRO A 269 -6.89 30.10 -34.00
N ASN A 270 -6.50 29.34 -35.01
CA ASN A 270 -6.80 29.62 -36.41
C ASN A 270 -7.33 28.35 -37.11
N THR A 271 -7.78 28.50 -38.36
CA THR A 271 -8.41 27.42 -39.14
C THR A 271 -7.42 26.36 -39.65
N ALA A 272 -6.11 26.59 -39.55
CA ALA A 272 -5.10 25.62 -39.98
C ALA A 272 -4.90 24.54 -38.92
N TYR A 273 -5.03 23.27 -39.30
CA TYR A 273 -4.81 22.17 -38.35
C TYR A 273 -3.34 22.10 -37.94
N GLY A 274 -2.45 21.80 -38.89
CA GLY A 274 -1.01 21.85 -38.70
C GLY A 274 -0.41 20.84 -37.70
N PRO A 275 0.93 20.73 -37.63
CA PRO A 275 1.60 19.71 -36.81
C PRO A 275 1.40 19.86 -35.30
N SER A 276 1.19 21.07 -34.79
CA SER A 276 0.96 21.30 -33.36
C SER A 276 -0.39 20.78 -32.90
N THR A 277 -1.46 21.00 -33.69
CA THR A 277 -2.79 20.43 -33.38
C THR A 277 -2.76 18.92 -33.48
N GLU A 278 -2.11 18.36 -34.52
CA GLU A 278 -1.94 16.91 -34.66
C GLU A 278 -1.27 16.29 -33.43
N ARG A 279 -0.20 16.91 -32.94
CA ARG A 279 0.50 16.46 -31.72
C ARG A 279 -0.44 16.43 -30.51
N GLN A 280 -1.26 17.46 -30.33
CA GLN A 280 -2.19 17.52 -29.20
C GLN A 280 -3.39 16.60 -29.34
N VAL A 281 -3.87 16.35 -30.56
CA VAL A 281 -4.88 15.33 -30.80
C VAL A 281 -4.31 13.93 -30.54
N ARG A 282 -3.08 13.62 -30.98
CA ARG A 282 -2.41 12.36 -30.63
C ARG A 282 -2.24 12.22 -29.11
N ALA A 283 -1.82 13.29 -28.42
CA ALA A 283 -1.68 13.27 -26.97
C ALA A 283 -3.03 13.04 -26.25
N PHE A 284 -4.11 13.66 -26.74
CA PHE A 284 -5.47 13.43 -26.25
C PHE A 284 -5.91 11.98 -26.48
N GLN A 285 -5.72 11.49 -27.71
CA GLN A 285 -6.06 10.12 -28.08
C GLN A 285 -5.32 9.11 -27.20
N HIS A 286 -4.01 9.28 -27.03
CA HIS A 286 -3.18 8.44 -26.15
C HIS A 286 -3.72 8.44 -24.71
N TYR A 287 -3.97 9.63 -24.14
CA TYR A 287 -4.38 9.77 -22.75
C TYR A 287 -5.72 9.12 -22.43
N TYR A 288 -6.67 9.14 -23.38
CA TYR A 288 -7.99 8.52 -23.24
C TYR A 288 -8.11 7.14 -23.92
N GLY A 289 -6.99 6.52 -24.30
CA GLY A 289 -6.99 5.16 -24.86
C GLY A 289 -7.66 5.03 -26.24
N LEU A 290 -7.75 6.12 -27.01
CA LEU A 290 -8.20 6.12 -28.40
C LEU A 290 -7.04 5.75 -29.35
N ARG A 291 -7.36 5.51 -30.63
CA ARG A 291 -6.32 5.29 -31.64
C ARG A 291 -5.56 6.57 -31.94
N GLU A 292 -4.25 6.55 -31.71
CA GLU A 292 -3.34 7.66 -31.94
C GLU A 292 -3.03 7.86 -33.43
N ASN A 293 -4.00 8.38 -34.17
CA ASN A 293 -3.86 8.67 -35.60
C ASN A 293 -3.66 10.17 -35.89
N GLY A 294 -3.88 11.05 -34.91
CA GLY A 294 -3.74 12.51 -35.07
C GLY A 294 -4.80 13.16 -35.95
N ILE A 295 -5.87 12.42 -36.29
CA ILE A 295 -7.05 12.92 -37.00
C ILE A 295 -8.14 13.11 -35.95
N ALA A 296 -8.78 14.28 -35.92
CA ALA A 296 -9.94 14.49 -35.06
C ALA A 296 -11.19 13.91 -35.73
N ASP A 297 -11.27 12.59 -35.75
CA ASP A 297 -12.40 11.80 -36.25
C ASP A 297 -13.55 11.71 -35.25
N HIS A 298 -14.66 11.07 -35.63
CA HIS A 298 -15.85 10.97 -34.79
C HIS A 298 -15.57 10.42 -33.37
N PRO A 299 -14.88 9.27 -33.19
CA PRO A 299 -14.51 8.80 -31.85
C PRO A 299 -13.73 9.83 -31.03
N THR A 300 -12.82 10.57 -31.66
CA THR A 300 -12.05 11.63 -30.98
C THR A 300 -12.94 12.80 -30.57
N LEU A 301 -13.79 13.29 -31.47
CA LEU A 301 -14.67 14.44 -31.23
C LEU A 301 -15.78 14.11 -30.23
N ASP A 302 -16.42 12.96 -30.37
CA ASP A 302 -17.46 12.48 -29.45
C ASP A 302 -16.90 12.35 -28.04
N ARG A 303 -15.66 11.85 -27.92
CA ARG A 303 -15.00 11.72 -26.63
C ARG A 303 -14.64 13.06 -25.99
N ILE A 304 -14.19 14.05 -26.79
CA ILE A 304 -13.98 15.42 -26.31
C ILE A 304 -15.29 15.99 -25.75
N ASP A 305 -16.38 15.82 -26.50
CA ASP A 305 -17.70 16.35 -26.12
C ASP A 305 -18.28 15.65 -24.90
N GLU A 306 -18.07 14.32 -24.78
CA GLU A 306 -18.44 13.54 -23.60
C GLU A 306 -17.77 14.11 -22.33
N ILE A 307 -16.45 14.30 -22.34
CA ILE A 307 -15.71 14.81 -21.17
C ILE A 307 -16.16 16.23 -20.81
N LEU A 308 -16.30 17.10 -21.82
CA LEU A 308 -16.78 18.49 -21.62
C LEU A 308 -18.25 18.56 -21.20
N SER A 309 -19.02 17.49 -21.38
CA SER A 309 -20.40 17.39 -20.90
C SER A 309 -20.50 16.90 -19.45
N SER A 310 -19.38 16.47 -18.82
CA SER A 310 -19.38 15.91 -17.46
C SER A 310 -20.13 16.81 -16.46
N PRO A 311 -21.00 16.23 -15.62
CA PRO A 311 -21.66 17.00 -14.56
C PRO A 311 -20.69 17.43 -13.44
N LEU A 312 -19.49 16.87 -13.39
CA LEU A 312 -18.47 17.13 -12.37
C LEU A 312 -17.44 18.16 -12.86
N GLN A 313 -17.91 19.37 -13.16
CA GLN A 313 -17.07 20.49 -13.57
C GLN A 313 -17.63 21.82 -13.07
N ASN A 314 -16.82 22.86 -13.07
CA ASN A 314 -17.18 24.17 -12.54
C ASN A 314 -18.46 24.75 -13.17
N GLY A 315 -19.35 25.27 -12.32
CA GLY A 315 -20.63 25.85 -12.71
C GLY A 315 -21.78 24.85 -12.84
N ARG A 316 -21.55 23.55 -12.64
CA ARG A 316 -22.59 22.51 -12.64
C ARG A 316 -23.08 22.18 -11.22
N ASN A 317 -24.27 21.59 -11.13
CA ASN A 317 -24.81 21.02 -9.91
C ASN A 317 -25.17 19.55 -10.14
N HIS A 318 -24.70 18.64 -9.29
CA HIS A 318 -24.99 17.21 -9.38
C HIS A 318 -24.83 16.53 -8.01
N SER A 319 -25.57 15.45 -7.75
CA SER A 319 -25.48 14.68 -6.50
C SER A 319 -24.06 14.17 -6.26
N ASP A 320 -23.43 13.66 -7.31
CA ASP A 320 -22.12 13.01 -7.25
C ASP A 320 -20.98 13.98 -6.90
N VAL A 321 -21.23 15.30 -6.93
CA VAL A 321 -20.28 16.31 -6.43
C VAL A 321 -20.04 16.14 -4.93
N ILE A 322 -21.04 15.66 -4.17
CA ILE A 322 -20.88 15.37 -2.73
C ILE A 322 -19.86 14.25 -2.57
N THR A 323 -20.07 13.12 -3.25
CA THR A 323 -19.15 11.98 -3.24
C THR A 323 -17.74 12.37 -3.70
N LEU A 324 -17.63 13.20 -4.74
CA LEU A 324 -16.34 13.72 -5.20
C LEU A 324 -15.62 14.53 -4.10
N LYS A 325 -16.32 15.43 -3.41
CA LYS A 325 -15.74 16.25 -2.32
C LYS A 325 -15.33 15.41 -1.12
N GLU A 326 -16.12 14.40 -0.79
CA GLU A 326 -15.82 13.44 0.27
C GLU A 326 -14.57 12.63 -0.09
N ASN A 327 -14.50 12.09 -1.31
CA ASN A 327 -13.35 11.35 -1.82
C ASN A 327 -12.08 12.22 -1.86
N LEU A 328 -12.16 13.45 -2.37
CA LEU A 328 -11.06 14.41 -2.32
C LEU A 328 -10.57 14.63 -0.90
N SER A 329 -11.49 14.81 0.06
CA SER A 329 -11.14 15.03 1.47
C SER A 329 -10.46 13.80 2.08
N ARG A 330 -10.97 12.59 1.81
CA ARG A 330 -10.32 11.33 2.22
C ARG A 330 -8.93 11.17 1.62
N LEU A 331 -8.74 11.65 0.39
CA LEU A 331 -7.47 11.63 -0.34
C LEU A 331 -6.52 12.77 0.02
N GLY A 332 -6.85 13.59 1.03
CA GLY A 332 -6.01 14.69 1.53
C GLY A 332 -6.13 16.01 0.75
N PHE A 333 -7.14 16.16 -0.12
CA PHE A 333 -7.47 17.35 -0.91
C PHE A 333 -8.76 18.01 -0.42
N HIS A 334 -8.83 18.34 0.86
CA HIS A 334 -10.04 18.83 1.52
C HIS A 334 -10.68 20.04 0.79
N VAL A 335 -12.00 19.97 0.61
CA VAL A 335 -12.82 21.00 -0.05
C VAL A 335 -13.69 21.78 0.93
N SER A 336 -14.47 21.08 1.75
CA SER A 336 -15.45 21.65 2.69
C SER A 336 -15.90 20.59 3.70
N ASP A 337 -16.13 21.00 4.95
CA ASP A 337 -16.71 20.14 6.01
C ASP A 337 -18.20 19.83 5.79
N ASN A 338 -18.89 20.64 4.97
CA ASN A 338 -20.29 20.42 4.61
C ASN A 338 -20.41 20.35 3.07
N PRO A 339 -20.18 19.17 2.48
CA PRO A 339 -20.24 19.00 1.03
C PRO A 339 -21.68 19.21 0.53
N ASN A 340 -21.78 19.81 -0.65
CA ASN A 340 -23.05 20.10 -1.33
C ASN A 340 -22.94 19.76 -2.82
N THR A 341 -24.07 19.81 -3.52
CA THR A 341 -24.16 19.40 -4.94
C THR A 341 -23.52 20.38 -5.93
N ALA A 342 -23.06 21.56 -5.49
CA ALA A 342 -22.52 22.58 -6.38
C ALA A 342 -21.02 22.38 -6.64
N TYR A 343 -20.62 22.29 -7.91
CA TYR A 343 -19.22 22.25 -8.29
C TYR A 343 -18.74 23.68 -8.60
N GLY A 344 -18.08 24.30 -7.63
CA GLY A 344 -17.57 25.67 -7.74
C GLY A 344 -16.05 25.75 -7.94
N PRO A 345 -15.49 26.96 -8.03
CA PRO A 345 -14.06 27.17 -8.25
C PRO A 345 -13.16 26.50 -7.21
N SER A 346 -13.57 26.45 -5.94
CA SER A 346 -12.81 25.75 -4.89
C SER A 346 -12.75 24.23 -5.12
N THR A 347 -13.83 23.62 -5.61
CA THR A 347 -13.86 22.19 -5.96
C THR A 347 -12.96 21.92 -7.17
N GLU A 348 -13.07 22.77 -8.19
CA GLU A 348 -12.23 22.71 -9.39
C GLU A 348 -10.74 22.81 -9.06
N SER A 349 -10.37 23.75 -8.18
CA SER A 349 -9.01 23.93 -7.68
C SER A 349 -8.48 22.67 -7.01
N ARG A 350 -9.30 22.02 -6.16
CA ARG A 350 -8.90 20.77 -5.48
C ARG A 350 -8.82 19.57 -6.40
N VAL A 351 -9.65 19.51 -7.44
CA VAL A 351 -9.50 18.49 -8.49
C VAL A 351 -8.22 18.72 -9.29
N ARG A 352 -7.85 19.96 -9.62
CA ARG A 352 -6.54 20.25 -10.24
C ARG A 352 -5.38 19.87 -9.35
N ASP A 353 -5.42 20.20 -8.05
CA ASP A 353 -4.39 19.79 -7.09
C ASP A 353 -4.22 18.26 -7.06
N PHE A 354 -5.33 17.52 -7.05
CA PHE A 354 -5.34 16.06 -7.12
C PHE A 354 -4.74 15.55 -8.44
N GLN A 355 -5.19 16.10 -9.56
CA GLN A 355 -4.71 15.73 -10.90
C GLN A 355 -3.20 15.96 -11.02
N ALA A 356 -2.72 17.14 -10.63
CA ALA A 356 -1.30 17.50 -10.64
C ALA A 356 -0.47 16.53 -9.80
N PHE A 357 -0.92 16.23 -8.57
CA PHE A 357 -0.18 15.35 -7.66
C PHE A 357 0.00 13.93 -8.21
N TYR A 358 -1.03 13.39 -8.89
CA TYR A 358 -0.99 12.04 -9.46
C TYR A 358 -0.59 12.00 -10.94
N GLY A 359 -0.12 13.12 -11.51
CA GLY A 359 0.35 13.19 -12.89
C GLY A 359 -0.75 13.03 -13.95
N LEU A 360 -2.00 13.35 -13.59
CA LEU A 360 -3.13 13.41 -14.51
C LEU A 360 -3.17 14.78 -15.22
N ARG A 361 -4.02 14.91 -16.24
CA ARG A 361 -4.25 16.19 -16.91
C ARG A 361 -5.02 17.15 -15.99
N GLU A 362 -4.45 18.32 -15.75
CA GLU A 362 -4.95 19.37 -14.84
C GLU A 362 -6.10 20.20 -15.44
N ASN A 363 -7.16 19.54 -15.90
CA ASN A 363 -8.33 20.23 -16.48
C ASN A 363 -9.33 20.70 -15.42
N GLY A 364 -9.28 20.15 -14.20
CA GLY A 364 -10.22 20.46 -13.12
C GLY A 364 -11.61 19.83 -13.28
N ILE A 365 -11.77 18.87 -14.20
CA ILE A 365 -12.98 18.11 -14.45
C ILE A 365 -12.86 16.74 -13.78
N GLY A 366 -13.91 16.33 -13.05
CA GLY A 366 -14.07 14.97 -12.54
C GLY A 366 -14.48 14.00 -13.64
N ASP A 367 -13.59 13.76 -14.61
CA ASP A 367 -13.77 12.80 -15.69
C ASP A 367 -13.49 11.34 -15.24
N GLU A 368 -13.72 10.37 -16.12
CA GLU A 368 -13.57 8.95 -15.77
C GLU A 368 -12.14 8.60 -15.33
N VAL A 369 -11.11 9.26 -15.89
CA VAL A 369 -9.70 8.98 -15.57
C VAL A 369 -9.39 9.47 -14.16
N THR A 370 -9.87 10.68 -13.85
CA THR A 370 -9.76 11.29 -12.52
C THR A 370 -10.49 10.44 -11.47
N LEU A 371 -11.74 10.06 -11.75
CA LEU A 371 -12.54 9.25 -10.84
C LEU A 371 -12.00 7.83 -10.68
N ALA A 372 -11.51 7.20 -11.75
CA ALA A 372 -10.89 5.88 -11.68
C ALA A 372 -9.65 5.92 -10.78
N LYS A 373 -8.81 6.96 -10.91
CA LYS A 373 -7.65 7.10 -10.03
C LYS A 373 -8.03 7.34 -8.58
N MET A 374 -9.07 8.13 -8.30
CA MET A 374 -9.59 8.31 -6.94
C MET A 374 -10.09 6.99 -6.35
N ASN A 375 -10.87 6.23 -7.12
CA ASN A 375 -11.43 4.95 -6.67
C ASN A 375 -10.33 3.91 -6.39
N ASP A 376 -9.33 3.82 -7.27
CA ASP A 376 -8.14 2.98 -7.09
C ASP A 376 -7.42 3.27 -5.76
N LEU A 377 -7.18 4.55 -5.47
CA LEU A 377 -6.50 4.97 -4.23
C LEU A 377 -7.34 4.67 -2.98
N ILE A 378 -8.66 4.91 -3.02
CA ILE A 378 -9.55 4.68 -1.89
C ILE A 378 -9.67 3.18 -1.57
N GLN A 379 -9.66 2.33 -2.59
CA GLN A 379 -9.78 0.88 -2.42
C GLN A 379 -8.45 0.21 -2.07
N THR A 380 -7.32 0.83 -2.42
CA THR A 380 -5.98 0.27 -2.17
C THR A 380 -5.49 0.66 -0.78
N PRO A 381 -5.23 -0.31 0.13
CA PRO A 381 -4.65 -0.04 1.44
C PRO A 381 -3.29 0.66 1.33
N MET A 382 -3.03 1.63 2.20
CA MET A 382 -1.73 2.31 2.26
C MET A 382 -0.66 1.38 2.83
N ARG A 383 0.52 1.34 2.22
CA ARG A 383 1.65 0.48 2.62
C ARG A 383 2.99 1.18 2.44
N ILE A 384 4.03 0.59 3.02
CA ILE A 384 5.42 1.06 2.85
C ILE A 384 5.81 1.16 1.38
N GLY A 385 6.38 2.31 1.00
CA GLY A 385 6.76 2.64 -0.37
C GLY A 385 5.75 3.56 -1.08
N ASP A 386 4.53 3.70 -0.56
CA ASP A 386 3.53 4.58 -1.16
C ASP A 386 3.93 6.07 -1.06
N TYR A 387 3.55 6.84 -2.08
CA TYR A 387 3.61 8.30 -2.10
C TYR A 387 2.22 8.86 -2.41
N ARG A 388 1.49 9.25 -1.37
CA ARG A 388 0.07 9.64 -1.47
C ARG A 388 -0.25 10.78 -0.51
N GLN A 389 -1.12 11.70 -0.94
CA GLN A 389 -1.45 12.87 -0.13
C GLN A 389 -2.25 12.52 1.14
N ASP A 390 -3.06 11.46 1.13
CA ASP A 390 -3.78 10.94 2.30
C ASP A 390 -2.88 10.32 3.38
N VAL A 391 -1.62 10.02 3.07
CA VAL A 391 -0.62 9.64 4.09
C VAL A 391 -0.28 10.81 5.01
N VAL A 392 -0.36 12.06 4.53
CA VAL A 392 -0.23 13.24 5.38
C VAL A 392 -1.37 13.28 6.38
N LEU A 393 -2.61 13.15 5.89
CA LEU A 393 -3.82 13.12 6.72
C LEU A 393 -3.79 11.96 7.72
N LEU A 394 -3.35 10.77 7.31
CA LEU A 394 -3.14 9.62 8.20
C LEU A 394 -2.25 10.01 9.38
N LYS A 395 -1.07 10.58 9.11
CA LYS A 395 -0.08 10.94 10.14
C LYS A 395 -0.62 12.00 11.08
N GLU A 396 -1.35 12.99 10.57
CA GLU A 396 -2.00 14.02 11.39
C GLU A 396 -3.07 13.42 12.30
N ASN A 397 -3.92 12.54 11.77
CA ASN A 397 -4.96 11.87 12.53
C ASN A 397 -4.37 10.93 13.59
N MET A 398 -3.36 10.15 13.23
CA MET A 398 -2.59 9.35 14.17
C MET A 398 -1.97 10.20 15.27
N ALA A 399 -1.37 11.35 14.94
CA ALA A 399 -0.80 12.27 15.92
C ALA A 399 -1.84 12.79 16.93
N LYS A 400 -3.08 13.07 16.50
CA LYS A 400 -4.19 13.42 17.40
C LYS A 400 -4.54 12.28 18.37
N LEU A 401 -4.34 11.03 17.96
CA LEU A 401 -4.47 9.84 18.80
C LEU A 401 -3.18 9.53 19.61
N GLY A 402 -2.22 10.45 19.61
CA GLY A 402 -0.91 10.36 20.27
C GLY A 402 0.16 9.61 19.45
N PHE A 403 -0.18 9.03 18.29
CA PHE A 403 0.69 8.20 17.44
C PHE A 403 1.49 9.10 16.49
N VAL A 404 2.46 9.82 17.06
CA VAL A 404 3.22 10.83 16.32
C VAL A 404 4.31 10.17 15.47
N VAL A 405 4.20 10.32 14.14
CA VAL A 405 5.23 9.90 13.18
C VAL A 405 6.26 11.01 12.97
N SER A 406 5.80 12.25 12.76
CA SER A 406 6.63 13.43 12.51
C SER A 406 5.83 14.71 12.75
N ALA A 407 6.49 15.77 13.21
CA ALA A 407 5.86 17.09 13.37
C ALA A 407 5.44 17.73 12.03
N ASN A 408 6.16 17.44 10.96
CA ASN A 408 5.88 17.93 9.60
C ASN A 408 5.64 16.73 8.67
N PRO A 409 4.40 16.21 8.60
CA PRO A 409 4.09 15.01 7.83
C PRO A 409 4.27 15.21 6.32
N THR A 410 4.86 14.21 5.66
CA THR A 410 5.05 14.16 4.21
C THR A 410 4.14 13.09 3.56
N PRO A 411 3.89 13.15 2.24
CA PRO A 411 3.12 12.13 1.52
C PRO A 411 3.73 10.73 1.48
N GLN A 412 4.98 10.56 1.92
CA GLN A 412 5.69 9.28 1.84
C GLN A 412 5.31 8.34 2.99
N TYR A 413 4.89 7.12 2.67
CA TYR A 413 4.71 6.05 3.65
C TYR A 413 6.03 5.29 3.85
N GLY A 414 6.79 5.66 4.89
CA GLY A 414 8.11 5.09 5.19
C GLY A 414 8.13 4.09 6.35
N PRO A 415 9.31 3.52 6.69
CA PRO A 415 9.46 2.55 7.78
C PRO A 415 8.97 3.04 9.15
N THR A 416 9.16 4.33 9.46
CA THR A 416 8.66 4.92 10.71
C THR A 416 7.14 4.96 10.72
N THR A 417 6.50 5.30 9.59
CA THR A 417 5.04 5.29 9.46
C THR A 417 4.49 3.88 9.66
N GLU A 418 5.10 2.88 9.01
CA GLU A 418 4.71 1.48 9.17
C GLU A 418 4.80 1.03 10.64
N ARG A 419 5.91 1.33 11.32
CA ARG A 419 6.11 0.98 12.74
C ARG A 419 5.03 1.61 13.62
N THR A 420 4.76 2.90 13.46
CA THR A 420 3.73 3.59 14.25
C THR A 420 2.32 3.08 13.93
N VAL A 421 2.05 2.66 12.68
CA VAL A 421 0.78 2.00 12.34
C VAL A 421 0.67 0.64 13.01
N ARG A 422 1.74 -0.15 13.09
CA ARG A 422 1.75 -1.41 13.85
C ARG A 422 1.48 -1.18 15.34
N GLU A 423 2.06 -0.14 15.92
CA GLU A 423 1.79 0.26 17.31
C GLU A 423 0.31 0.63 17.51
N LEU A 424 -0.27 1.41 16.60
CA LEU A 424 -1.70 1.77 16.63
C LEU A 424 -2.60 0.54 16.51
N GLN A 425 -2.29 -0.35 15.56
CA GLN A 425 -3.05 -1.57 15.34
C GLN A 425 -3.03 -2.46 16.59
N ALA A 426 -1.84 -2.69 17.17
CA ALA A 426 -1.70 -3.47 18.38
C ALA A 426 -2.47 -2.85 19.56
N TYR A 427 -2.40 -1.52 19.71
CA TYR A 427 -3.08 -0.80 20.80
C TYR A 427 -4.61 -0.89 20.72
N TYR A 428 -5.18 -0.81 19.51
CA TYR A 428 -6.63 -0.88 19.30
C TYR A 428 -7.16 -2.27 18.99
N GLY A 429 -6.33 -3.32 19.11
CA GLY A 429 -6.74 -4.71 18.87
C GLY A 429 -7.06 -5.04 17.42
N LEU A 430 -6.49 -4.29 16.47
CA LEU A 430 -6.59 -4.56 15.03
C LEU A 430 -5.53 -5.57 14.58
N SER A 431 -5.73 -6.15 13.39
CA SER A 431 -4.70 -6.96 12.74
C SER A 431 -3.41 -6.16 12.49
N VAL A 432 -2.28 -6.61 13.04
CA VAL A 432 -0.99 -5.89 13.00
C VAL A 432 -0.27 -6.13 11.66
N THR A 433 -0.78 -5.52 10.59
CA THR A 433 -0.25 -5.68 9.23
C THR A 433 0.84 -4.66 8.90
N GLY A 434 0.84 -3.50 9.56
CA GLY A 434 1.65 -2.33 9.21
C GLY A 434 1.15 -1.56 7.99
N GLY A 435 0.11 -2.04 7.30
CA GLY A 435 -0.62 -1.27 6.29
C GLY A 435 -1.90 -0.69 6.86
N VAL A 436 -2.47 0.33 6.19
CA VAL A 436 -3.76 0.92 6.60
C VAL A 436 -4.81 0.55 5.56
N ASP A 437 -5.67 -0.40 5.92
CA ASP A 437 -6.85 -0.79 5.17
C ASP A 437 -8.09 0.00 5.64
N GLN A 438 -9.26 -0.37 5.10
CA GLN A 438 -10.52 0.28 5.43
C GLN A 438 -10.90 0.12 6.90
N GLU A 439 -10.62 -1.03 7.52
CA GLU A 439 -10.93 -1.27 8.93
C GLU A 439 -10.09 -0.38 9.83
N ALA A 440 -8.78 -0.33 9.60
CA ALA A 440 -7.87 0.54 10.35
C ALA A 440 -8.21 2.02 10.16
N TRP A 441 -8.55 2.44 8.94
CA TRP A 441 -8.96 3.82 8.66
C TRP A 441 -10.27 4.17 9.38
N SER A 442 -11.29 3.31 9.27
CA SER A 442 -12.58 3.51 9.95
C SER A 442 -12.40 3.59 11.46
N LYS A 443 -11.53 2.76 12.04
CA LYS A 443 -11.25 2.79 13.48
C LYS A 443 -10.68 4.14 13.92
N ILE A 444 -9.75 4.71 13.16
CA ILE A 444 -9.18 6.04 13.42
C ILE A 444 -10.27 7.11 13.35
N GLU A 445 -11.12 7.07 12.32
CA GLU A 445 -12.22 8.02 12.15
C GLU A 445 -13.25 7.91 13.29
N ASP A 446 -13.64 6.70 13.69
CA ASP A 446 -14.60 6.46 14.77
C ASP A 446 -14.12 7.07 16.09
N ILE A 447 -12.83 6.93 16.41
CA ILE A 447 -12.24 7.51 17.61
C ILE A 447 -12.21 9.03 17.52
N LEU A 448 -11.77 9.58 16.40
CA LEU A 448 -11.71 11.03 16.18
C LEU A 448 -13.10 11.68 16.07
N ASN A 449 -14.14 10.90 15.83
CA ASN A 449 -15.53 11.35 15.84
C ASN A 449 -16.24 11.09 17.18
N SER A 450 -15.54 10.56 18.19
CA SER A 450 -16.11 10.30 19.52
C SER A 450 -16.79 11.55 20.09
N PRO A 451 -17.99 11.43 20.68
CA PRO A 451 -18.66 12.57 21.31
C PRO A 451 -17.98 13.02 22.62
N LEU A 452 -17.11 12.19 23.21
CA LEU A 452 -16.41 12.48 24.47
C LEU A 452 -14.99 13.00 24.23
N GLN A 453 -14.92 14.17 23.60
CA GLN A 453 -13.67 14.89 23.35
C GLN A 453 -13.90 16.41 23.36
N ASN A 454 -12.82 17.17 23.43
CA ASN A 454 -12.87 18.63 23.49
C ASN A 454 -13.67 19.27 22.33
N GLY A 455 -14.51 20.23 22.65
CA GLY A 455 -15.37 20.95 21.70
C GLY A 455 -16.70 20.26 21.38
N ARG A 456 -16.96 19.06 21.92
CA ARG A 456 -18.22 18.34 21.76
C ARG A 456 -19.11 18.50 23.00
N SER A 457 -20.40 18.18 22.84
CA SER A 457 -21.37 18.12 23.95
C SER A 457 -22.15 16.82 23.87
N HIS A 458 -22.22 16.10 24.99
CA HIS A 458 -22.87 14.79 25.09
C HIS A 458 -23.36 14.54 26.53
N PRO A 459 -24.51 13.87 26.75
CA PRO A 459 -24.99 13.51 28.09
C PRO A 459 -23.96 12.75 28.94
N ASP A 460 -23.29 11.76 28.35
CA ASP A 460 -22.31 10.91 29.04
C ASP A 460 -21.08 11.68 29.57
N THR A 461 -20.84 12.91 29.10
CA THR A 461 -19.79 13.78 29.64
C THR A 461 -20.02 14.07 31.12
N ILE A 462 -21.29 14.12 31.59
CA ILE A 462 -21.61 14.30 33.00
C ILE A 462 -21.09 13.11 33.80
N THR A 463 -21.48 11.89 33.40
CA THR A 463 -21.04 10.63 34.01
C THR A 463 -19.52 10.52 34.01
N LEU A 464 -18.86 10.87 32.91
CA LEU A 464 -17.40 10.89 32.82
C LEU A 464 -16.77 11.82 33.85
N LYS A 465 -17.27 13.06 34.00
CA LYS A 465 -16.74 14.04 34.96
C LYS A 465 -16.94 13.59 36.41
N GLU A 466 -18.09 13.01 36.71
CA GLU A 466 -18.39 12.46 38.05
C GLU A 466 -17.45 11.30 38.37
N ASN A 467 -17.28 10.37 37.42
CA ASN A 467 -16.40 9.23 37.55
C ASN A 467 -14.94 9.64 37.71
N LEU A 468 -14.44 10.56 36.87
CA LEU A 468 -13.10 11.13 37.02
C LEU A 468 -12.93 11.77 38.40
N SER A 469 -13.93 12.50 38.91
CA SER A 469 -13.88 13.12 40.23
C SER A 469 -13.78 12.09 41.36
N LYS A 470 -14.52 10.98 41.28
CA LYS A 470 -14.41 9.85 42.24
C LYS A 470 -13.01 9.23 42.23
N LEU A 471 -12.37 9.19 41.07
CA LEU A 471 -11.00 8.67 40.91
C LEU A 471 -9.92 9.71 41.23
N GLY A 472 -10.30 10.84 41.84
CA GLY A 472 -9.41 11.93 42.23
C GLY A 472 -9.14 12.96 41.12
N PHE A 473 -9.53 12.72 39.87
CA PHE A 473 -9.38 13.60 38.69
C PHE A 473 -10.49 14.63 38.58
N HIS A 474 -10.73 15.38 39.66
CA HIS A 474 -11.80 16.36 39.74
C HIS A 474 -11.78 17.37 38.58
N VAL A 475 -12.96 17.54 37.95
CA VAL A 475 -13.16 18.47 36.82
C VAL A 475 -13.98 19.69 37.24
N SER A 476 -15.13 19.50 37.88
CA SER A 476 -16.08 20.54 38.27
C SER A 476 -17.06 19.99 39.32
N ASP A 477 -17.46 20.82 40.28
CA ASP A 477 -18.53 20.51 41.26
C ASP A 477 -19.93 20.47 40.64
N ASN A 478 -20.11 21.07 39.47
CA ASN A 478 -21.37 21.07 38.72
C ASN A 478 -21.10 20.56 37.28
N PRO A 479 -21.11 19.23 37.06
CA PRO A 479 -20.83 18.65 35.76
C PRO A 479 -21.95 18.98 34.75
N ASN A 480 -21.56 19.21 33.50
CA ASN A 480 -22.46 19.52 32.39
C ASN A 480 -22.08 18.69 31.16
N THR A 481 -22.90 18.73 30.12
CA THR A 481 -22.73 17.91 28.90
C THR A 481 -21.55 18.34 28.03
N SER A 482 -21.01 19.56 28.19
CA SER A 482 -19.93 20.09 27.37
C SER A 482 -18.58 19.52 27.76
N PHE A 483 -17.86 18.95 26.81
CA PHE A 483 -16.50 18.46 27.01
C PHE A 483 -15.53 19.56 26.56
N GLY A 484 -14.98 20.30 27.51
CA GLY A 484 -14.07 21.43 27.25
C GLY A 484 -12.61 21.14 27.59
N PRO A 485 -11.71 22.13 27.45
CA PRO A 485 -10.28 21.97 27.71
C PRO A 485 -9.96 21.49 29.13
N ALA A 486 -10.75 21.90 30.13
CA ALA A 486 -10.59 21.44 31.50
C ALA A 486 -10.89 19.93 31.65
N THR A 487 -11.91 19.42 30.96
CA THR A 487 -12.24 17.99 30.95
C THR A 487 -11.15 17.20 30.21
N GLU A 488 -10.71 17.70 29.05
CA GLU A 488 -9.60 17.11 28.28
C GLU A 488 -8.33 16.99 29.12
N SER A 489 -7.97 18.05 29.87
CA SER A 489 -6.80 18.05 30.76
C SER A 489 -6.88 16.95 31.83
N LYS A 490 -8.07 16.71 32.39
CA LYS A 490 -8.27 15.67 33.42
C LYS A 490 -8.29 14.28 32.82
N VAL A 491 -8.83 14.10 31.61
CA VAL A 491 -8.70 12.85 30.86
C VAL A 491 -7.25 12.55 30.53
N LYS A 492 -6.46 13.54 30.05
CA LYS A 492 -5.03 13.36 29.81
C LYS A 492 -4.26 12.99 31.07
N ALA A 493 -4.57 13.63 32.20
CA ALA A 493 -3.96 13.29 33.48
C ALA A 493 -4.31 11.86 33.92
N PHE A 494 -5.57 11.44 33.74
CA PHE A 494 -6.00 10.07 34.01
C PHE A 494 -5.27 9.07 33.13
N GLN A 495 -5.23 9.31 31.82
CA GLN A 495 -4.55 8.46 30.86
C GLN A 495 -3.07 8.30 31.23
N LEU A 496 -2.39 9.42 31.51
CA LEU A 496 -0.99 9.42 31.91
C LEU A 496 -0.74 8.59 33.18
N TYR A 497 -1.61 8.73 34.18
CA TYR A 497 -1.45 8.04 35.47
C TYR A 497 -1.58 6.51 35.35
N TYR A 498 -2.50 6.02 34.53
CA TYR A 498 -2.72 4.58 34.32
C TYR A 498 -1.99 4.01 33.10
N GLY A 499 -1.01 4.73 32.54
CA GLY A 499 -0.23 4.26 31.39
C GLY A 499 -1.05 4.06 30.11
N ILE A 500 -2.24 4.66 30.03
CA ILE A 500 -3.06 4.69 28.82
C ILE A 500 -2.49 5.74 27.88
N ARG A 501 -2.63 5.53 26.58
CA ARG A 501 -2.14 6.47 25.59
C ARG A 501 -2.81 7.85 25.76
N VAL A 502 -1.98 8.89 25.84
CA VAL A 502 -2.45 10.24 26.15
C VAL A 502 -2.90 10.96 24.88
N ASN A 503 -4.21 11.05 24.67
CA ASN A 503 -4.83 11.80 23.57
C ASN A 503 -5.92 12.78 24.04
N GLY A 504 -6.38 12.67 25.29
CA GLY A 504 -7.44 13.52 25.85
C GLY A 504 -8.86 13.19 25.38
N ILE A 505 -9.02 12.15 24.57
CA ILE A 505 -10.30 11.60 24.15
C ILE A 505 -10.68 10.50 25.15
N ALA A 506 -11.90 10.54 25.70
CA ALA A 506 -12.39 9.45 26.54
C ALA A 506 -12.91 8.31 25.66
N GLU A 507 -11.99 7.62 25.00
CA GLU A 507 -12.23 6.45 24.16
C GLU A 507 -12.27 5.14 24.95
N GLN A 508 -12.58 4.04 24.27
CA GLN A 508 -12.80 2.72 24.88
C GLN A 508 -11.73 2.30 25.91
N PRO A 509 -10.41 2.34 25.64
CA PRO A 509 -9.41 2.03 26.66
C PRO A 509 -9.51 2.91 27.92
N THR A 510 -9.80 4.20 27.75
CA THR A 510 -9.95 5.15 28.87
C THR A 510 -11.22 4.86 29.67
N LEU A 511 -12.35 4.68 28.98
CA LEU A 511 -13.64 4.40 29.63
C LEU A 511 -13.63 3.05 30.33
N ALA A 512 -13.06 2.02 29.70
CA ALA A 512 -12.91 0.68 30.27
C ALA A 512 -12.08 0.73 31.55
N LYS A 513 -10.95 1.47 31.56
CA LYS A 513 -10.14 1.60 32.78
C LYS A 513 -10.87 2.37 33.89
N ILE A 514 -11.61 3.43 33.55
CA ILE A 514 -12.46 4.14 34.52
C ILE A 514 -13.49 3.19 35.12
N GLU A 515 -14.17 2.40 34.28
CA GLU A 515 -15.20 1.44 34.71
C GLU A 515 -14.60 0.33 35.58
N GLU A 516 -13.46 -0.24 35.19
CA GLU A 516 -12.70 -1.24 35.94
C GLU A 516 -12.41 -0.77 37.37
N ILE A 517 -11.87 0.45 37.53
CA ILE A 517 -11.49 0.97 38.85
C ILE A 517 -12.74 1.31 39.68
N ILE A 518 -13.76 1.91 39.07
CA ILE A 518 -15.00 2.26 39.78
C ILE A 518 -15.75 1.02 40.26
N ASN A 519 -15.63 -0.09 39.52
CA ASN A 519 -16.22 -1.38 39.87
C ASN A 519 -15.25 -2.31 40.61
N SER A 520 -14.11 -1.79 41.09
CA SER A 520 -13.15 -2.57 41.87
C SER A 520 -13.82 -3.25 43.08
N PRO A 521 -13.51 -4.53 43.37
CA PRO A 521 -13.97 -5.19 44.58
C PRO A 521 -13.28 -4.66 45.86
N LEU A 522 -12.18 -3.91 45.72
CA LEU A 522 -11.39 -3.37 46.83
C LEU A 522 -11.66 -1.87 47.03
N LYS A 523 -12.95 -1.55 47.25
CA LYS A 523 -13.44 -0.19 47.52
C LYS A 523 -14.49 -0.21 48.61
N ARG A 524 -14.80 0.97 49.17
CA ARG A 524 -15.82 1.12 50.20
C ARG A 524 -17.19 0.55 49.79
N GLY A 525 -17.76 -0.25 50.68
CA GLY A 525 -19.10 -0.83 50.54
C GLY A 525 -19.13 -2.23 49.96
N GLU A 526 -18.01 -2.69 49.41
CA GLU A 526 -17.87 -4.07 48.92
C GLU A 526 -17.42 -5.02 50.04
N SER A 527 -17.71 -6.32 49.84
CA SER A 527 -17.19 -7.42 50.67
C SER A 527 -16.52 -8.43 49.75
N ASN A 528 -15.24 -8.68 49.95
CA ASN A 528 -14.46 -9.61 49.13
C ASN A 528 -13.33 -10.26 49.98
N PRO A 529 -13.05 -11.57 49.81
CA PRO A 529 -11.94 -12.24 50.49
C PRO A 529 -10.58 -11.54 50.38
N GLU A 530 -10.26 -10.94 49.23
CA GLU A 530 -9.01 -10.21 48.97
C GLU A 530 -8.84 -8.98 49.89
N VAL A 531 -9.92 -8.47 50.50
CA VAL A 531 -9.84 -7.37 51.47
C VAL A 531 -9.09 -7.79 52.73
N ILE A 532 -9.13 -9.08 53.10
CA ILE A 532 -8.36 -9.61 54.24
C ILE A 532 -6.87 -9.48 53.95
N GLU A 533 -6.44 -9.94 52.78
CA GLU A 533 -5.05 -9.88 52.33
C GLU A 533 -4.57 -8.44 52.24
N LEU A 534 -5.34 -7.54 51.60
CA LEU A 534 -5.02 -6.11 51.56
C LEU A 534 -4.81 -5.51 52.96
N LYS A 535 -5.65 -5.85 53.94
CA LYS A 535 -5.52 -5.35 55.32
C LYS A 535 -4.28 -5.90 56.01
N GLN A 536 -3.93 -7.17 55.76
CA GLN A 536 -2.73 -7.80 56.30
C GLN A 536 -1.47 -7.17 55.71
N ASP A 537 -1.46 -6.97 54.40
CA ASP A 537 -0.37 -6.34 53.67
C ASP A 537 -0.14 -4.90 54.13
N LEU A 538 -1.20 -4.09 54.21
CA LEU A 538 -1.11 -2.74 54.76
C LEU A 538 -0.61 -2.76 56.21
N ALA A 539 -1.09 -3.68 57.05
CA ALA A 539 -0.63 -3.79 58.43
C ALA A 539 0.87 -4.14 58.52
N SER A 540 1.39 -4.99 57.61
CA SER A 540 2.82 -5.31 57.54
C SER A 540 3.69 -4.09 57.22
N LEU A 541 3.12 -3.11 56.50
CA LEU A 541 3.74 -1.83 56.16
C LEU A 541 3.44 -0.73 57.21
N GLY A 542 2.85 -1.08 58.37
CA GLY A 542 2.53 -0.13 59.45
C GLY A 542 1.15 0.54 59.33
N TYR A 543 0.37 0.23 58.32
CA TYR A 543 -0.98 0.75 58.06
C TYR A 543 -2.06 -0.18 58.63
N VAL A 544 -2.19 -0.21 59.96
CA VAL A 544 -3.09 -1.14 60.65
C VAL A 544 -4.55 -0.68 60.58
N VAL A 545 -5.41 -1.51 59.98
CA VAL A 545 -6.87 -1.29 59.94
C VAL A 545 -7.56 -1.92 61.17
N SER A 546 -7.28 -3.19 61.45
CA SER A 546 -7.82 -3.94 62.60
C SER A 546 -6.89 -5.10 62.96
N SER A 547 -6.94 -5.56 64.22
CA SER A 547 -6.23 -6.76 64.68
C SER A 547 -6.90 -8.08 64.25
N GLN A 548 -8.12 -8.01 63.72
CA GLN A 548 -8.87 -9.13 63.14
C GLN A 548 -9.41 -8.69 61.77
N PRO A 549 -8.64 -8.88 60.68
CA PRO A 549 -9.08 -8.51 59.34
C PRO A 549 -10.27 -9.37 58.90
N ASN A 550 -11.16 -8.77 58.10
CA ASN A 550 -12.37 -9.39 57.57
C ASN A 550 -12.61 -8.92 56.13
N GLU A 551 -13.57 -9.53 55.45
CA GLU A 551 -13.84 -9.31 54.02
C GLU A 551 -14.46 -7.93 53.71
N ASN A 552 -14.96 -7.20 54.71
CA ASN A 552 -15.69 -5.95 54.51
C ASN A 552 -14.74 -4.76 54.28
N PHE A 553 -14.86 -4.06 53.17
CA PHE A 553 -14.14 -2.81 52.92
C PHE A 553 -14.97 -1.62 53.45
N GLY A 554 -14.78 -1.30 54.72
CA GLY A 554 -15.53 -0.23 55.41
C GLY A 554 -14.82 1.14 55.39
N PRO A 555 -15.43 2.17 56.03
CA PRO A 555 -14.84 3.52 56.10
C PRO A 555 -13.44 3.56 56.73
N ALA A 556 -13.15 2.68 57.70
CA ALA A 556 -11.82 2.60 58.31
C ALA A 556 -10.77 2.05 57.33
N THR A 557 -11.15 1.05 56.51
CA THR A 557 -10.27 0.50 55.47
C THR A 557 -10.00 1.53 54.38
N GLU A 558 -11.04 2.24 53.93
CA GLU A 558 -10.92 3.36 52.99
C GLU A 558 -9.97 4.45 53.50
N ALA A 559 -10.12 4.89 54.74
CA ALA A 559 -9.25 5.90 55.33
C ALA A 559 -7.78 5.47 55.39
N VAL A 560 -7.51 4.20 55.72
CA VAL A 560 -6.15 3.67 55.77
C VAL A 560 -5.55 3.55 54.36
N VAL A 561 -6.33 3.11 53.36
CA VAL A 561 -5.90 3.09 51.96
C VAL A 561 -5.60 4.51 51.46
N MET A 562 -6.43 5.49 51.80
CA MET A 562 -6.17 6.90 51.46
C MET A 562 -4.88 7.43 52.09
N ASN A 563 -4.62 7.12 53.37
CA ASN A 563 -3.37 7.50 54.04
C ASN A 563 -2.15 6.84 53.37
N PHE A 564 -2.25 5.54 53.06
CA PHE A 564 -1.19 4.83 52.33
C PHE A 564 -0.93 5.47 50.96
N GLN A 565 -1.99 5.81 50.22
CA GLN A 565 -1.88 6.48 48.94
C GLN A 565 -1.20 7.84 49.06
N ASP A 566 -1.60 8.66 50.05
CA ASP A 566 -1.02 9.99 50.28
C ASP A 566 0.46 9.92 50.65
N ASP A 567 0.81 9.06 51.62
CA ASP A 567 2.19 8.85 52.08
C ASP A 567 3.12 8.35 50.96
N ASN A 568 2.56 7.62 49.98
CA ASN A 568 3.29 7.08 48.85
C ASN A 568 3.16 7.89 47.56
N ALA A 569 2.65 9.12 47.66
CA ALA A 569 2.45 10.04 46.53
C ALA A 569 1.63 9.43 45.36
N LEU A 570 0.70 8.53 45.70
CA LEU A 570 -0.30 7.99 44.78
C LEU A 570 -1.51 8.93 44.71
N ARG A 571 -2.41 8.67 43.75
CA ARG A 571 -3.68 9.41 43.70
C ARG A 571 -4.61 8.94 44.82
N VAL A 572 -4.90 9.85 45.74
CA VAL A 572 -5.82 9.58 46.86
C VAL A 572 -7.26 9.47 46.35
N ASN A 573 -7.78 8.26 46.32
CA ASN A 573 -9.18 7.94 45.95
C ASN A 573 -9.82 6.90 46.87
N GLY A 574 -9.05 6.26 47.76
CA GLY A 574 -9.53 5.25 48.72
C GLY A 574 -9.91 3.90 48.11
N ILE A 575 -9.63 3.69 46.83
CA ILE A 575 -9.79 2.43 46.10
C ILE A 575 -8.41 1.79 46.01
N ALA A 576 -8.28 0.54 46.46
CA ALA A 576 -7.05 -0.23 46.27
C ALA A 576 -7.03 -0.84 44.86
N ASP A 577 -6.75 0.00 43.87
CA ASP A 577 -6.58 -0.38 42.47
C ASP A 577 -5.20 -1.02 42.18
N GLU A 578 -4.95 -1.42 40.93
CA GLU A 578 -3.70 -2.08 40.54
C GLU A 578 -2.45 -1.27 40.91
N VAL A 579 -2.51 0.07 40.83
CA VAL A 579 -1.37 0.94 41.12
C VAL A 579 -1.09 0.95 42.62
N THR A 580 -2.15 1.00 43.43
CA THR A 580 -2.06 0.91 44.89
C THR A 580 -1.52 -0.46 45.31
N LEU A 581 -2.07 -1.54 44.77
CA LEU A 581 -1.65 -2.91 45.08
C LEU A 581 -0.20 -3.17 44.64
N GLN A 582 0.19 -2.73 43.46
CA GLN A 582 1.56 -2.89 42.98
C GLN A 582 2.55 -2.09 43.84
N LYS A 583 2.15 -0.90 44.34
CA LYS A 583 2.99 -0.15 45.28
C LYS A 583 3.12 -0.85 46.63
N ILE A 584 2.05 -1.46 47.14
CA ILE A 584 2.07 -2.30 48.36
C ILE A 584 3.05 -3.46 48.16
N GLU A 585 2.91 -4.21 47.07
CA GLU A 585 3.75 -5.38 46.80
C GLU A 585 5.23 -5.01 46.60
N ASN A 586 5.52 -3.90 45.91
CA ASN A 586 6.89 -3.40 45.75
C ASN A 586 7.54 -3.00 47.09
N LEU A 587 6.75 -2.51 48.05
CA LEU A 587 7.25 -2.15 49.38
C LEU A 587 7.41 -3.38 50.27
N LYS A 588 6.53 -4.38 50.13
CA LYS A 588 6.66 -5.68 50.81
C LYS A 588 7.89 -6.47 50.34
N SER A 589 8.24 -6.36 49.07
CA SER A 589 9.33 -7.11 48.43
C SER A 589 10.71 -6.44 48.49
N GLN A 590 10.85 -5.34 49.24
CA GLN A 590 12.15 -4.68 49.41
C GLN A 590 13.02 -5.43 50.44
N SER A 591 14.20 -5.88 50.03
CA SER A 591 15.17 -6.62 50.86
C SER A 591 15.72 -5.78 52.01
N VAL A 592 15.79 -6.38 53.21
CA VAL A 592 16.44 -5.79 54.40
C VAL A 592 17.96 -5.94 54.27
N LYS A 593 18.70 -4.83 54.41
CA LYS A 593 20.17 -4.80 54.34
C LYS A 593 20.81 -4.90 55.71
N ILE A 594 21.39 -6.06 56.03
CA ILE A 594 22.08 -6.33 57.29
C ILE A 594 23.60 -6.18 57.09
N PHE A 595 24.22 -5.26 57.81
CA PHE A 595 25.66 -5.09 57.83
C PHE A 595 26.28 -5.80 59.04
N ILE A 596 27.10 -6.82 58.79
CA ILE A 596 27.79 -7.59 59.84
C ILE A 596 29.24 -7.11 59.92
N ASP A 597 29.66 -6.70 61.11
CA ASP A 597 30.99 -6.19 61.39
C ASP A 597 31.80 -7.16 62.27
N PRO A 598 32.71 -7.96 61.70
CA PRO A 598 33.61 -8.78 62.51
C PRO A 598 34.69 -7.90 63.15
N GLY A 599 34.68 -7.80 64.47
CA GLY A 599 35.60 -6.96 65.25
C GLY A 599 37.08 -7.19 64.93
N HIS A 600 37.93 -6.17 65.07
CA HIS A 600 39.38 -6.24 64.86
C HIS A 600 39.79 -6.66 63.43
N GLY A 601 41.00 -7.20 63.23
CA GLY A 601 41.49 -7.73 61.95
C GLY A 601 42.89 -7.22 61.56
N GLY A 602 43.61 -8.01 60.77
CA GLY A 602 44.96 -7.70 60.30
C GLY A 602 45.92 -7.43 61.46
N ARG A 603 46.39 -6.18 61.57
CA ARG A 603 47.33 -5.73 62.61
C ARG A 603 46.72 -5.64 64.01
N ASP A 604 45.41 -5.59 64.13
CA ASP A 604 44.71 -5.60 65.41
C ASP A 604 44.18 -7.01 65.68
N SER A 605 44.79 -7.70 66.65
CA SER A 605 44.41 -9.06 67.02
C SER A 605 43.13 -9.16 67.85
N GLY A 606 42.68 -8.03 68.42
CA GLY A 606 41.82 -8.05 69.60
C GLY A 606 42.47 -8.81 70.75
N ALA A 607 41.65 -9.33 71.65
CA ALA A 607 42.12 -10.13 72.78
C ALA A 607 42.74 -11.47 72.32
N VAL A 608 43.79 -11.89 73.02
CA VAL A 608 44.54 -13.12 72.71
C VAL A 608 44.71 -13.94 73.98
N ALA A 609 44.22 -15.19 73.96
CA ALA A 609 44.35 -16.10 75.09
C ALA A 609 44.29 -17.57 74.62
N TYR A 610 45.08 -18.43 75.26
CA TYR A 610 45.15 -19.88 74.99
C TYR A 610 45.31 -20.25 73.50
N GLY A 611 45.98 -19.40 72.73
CA GLY A 611 46.22 -19.62 71.29
C GLY A 611 45.12 -19.13 70.36
N LEU A 612 43.99 -18.62 70.88
CA LEU A 612 42.98 -17.94 70.09
C LEU A 612 43.26 -16.43 69.99
N GLN A 613 42.88 -15.85 68.86
CA GLN A 613 42.86 -14.41 68.64
C GLN A 613 41.41 -14.01 68.32
N GLU A 614 40.88 -13.03 69.03
CA GLU A 614 39.50 -12.55 68.89
C GLU A 614 39.17 -12.23 67.43
N LYS A 615 40.07 -11.56 66.70
CA LYS A 615 39.85 -11.24 65.28
C LYS A 615 39.49 -12.44 64.39
N MET A 616 40.00 -13.64 64.72
CA MET A 616 39.74 -14.86 63.95
C MET A 616 38.45 -15.54 64.38
N VAL A 617 38.12 -15.46 65.68
CA VAL A 617 36.87 -15.99 66.24
C VAL A 617 35.69 -15.16 65.75
N ALA A 618 35.77 -13.83 65.89
CA ALA A 618 34.77 -12.89 65.40
C ALA A 618 34.53 -13.02 63.89
N LEU A 619 35.60 -13.09 63.08
CA LEU A 619 35.50 -13.28 61.63
C LEU A 619 34.72 -14.55 61.26
N ASP A 620 35.07 -15.67 61.90
CA ASP A 620 34.46 -16.95 61.61
C ASP A 620 32.96 -16.95 61.95
N ILE A 621 32.59 -16.45 63.13
CA ILE A 621 31.17 -16.32 63.54
C ILE A 621 30.40 -15.41 62.57
N SER A 622 30.96 -14.24 62.22
CA SER A 622 30.31 -13.30 61.29
C SER A 622 30.09 -13.88 59.90
N LEU A 623 31.06 -14.63 59.36
CA LEU A 623 30.92 -15.26 58.05
C LEU A 623 29.84 -16.34 58.06
N LYS A 624 29.77 -17.14 59.13
CA LYS A 624 28.72 -18.14 59.31
C LYS A 624 27.34 -17.49 59.45
N ALA A 625 27.20 -16.45 60.25
CA ALA A 625 25.96 -15.69 60.37
C ALA A 625 25.52 -15.12 59.01
N SER A 626 26.46 -14.54 58.25
CA SER A 626 26.19 -14.05 56.89
C SER A 626 25.73 -15.16 55.94
N GLU A 627 26.38 -16.32 55.98
CA GLU A 627 26.01 -17.47 55.15
C GLU A 627 24.62 -17.98 55.51
N LYS A 628 24.30 -18.15 56.80
CA LYS A 628 22.98 -18.63 57.24
C LYS A 628 21.87 -17.65 56.88
N LEU A 629 22.05 -16.35 57.15
CA LEU A 629 21.09 -15.32 56.76
C LEU A 629 20.81 -15.35 55.25
N THR A 630 21.85 -15.40 54.43
CA THR A 630 21.68 -15.37 52.96
C THR A 630 21.18 -16.69 52.37
N SER A 631 21.42 -17.83 53.02
CA SER A 631 21.02 -19.15 52.49
C SER A 631 19.65 -19.63 52.98
N GLN A 632 19.22 -19.23 54.18
CA GLN A 632 18.01 -19.75 54.82
C GLN A 632 16.83 -18.77 54.82
N TYR A 633 17.08 -17.47 54.60
CA TYR A 633 16.03 -16.46 54.67
C TYR A 633 15.90 -15.65 53.38
N SER A 634 14.67 -15.33 53.00
CA SER A 634 14.31 -14.48 51.86
C SER A 634 14.32 -13.01 52.26
N ASP A 635 14.35 -12.13 51.26
CA ASP A 635 14.23 -10.67 51.45
C ASP A 635 15.27 -10.06 52.40
N VAL A 636 16.49 -10.63 52.38
CA VAL A 636 17.64 -10.12 53.11
C VAL A 636 18.89 -10.07 52.24
N GLU A 637 19.57 -8.93 52.28
CA GLU A 637 20.92 -8.73 51.75
C GLU A 637 21.89 -8.57 52.90
N VAL A 638 23.06 -9.21 52.82
CA VAL A 638 24.08 -9.12 53.86
C VAL A 638 25.39 -8.60 53.28
N MET A 639 25.97 -7.61 53.94
CA MET A 639 27.33 -7.14 53.67
C MET A 639 28.17 -7.31 54.93
N VAL A 640 29.38 -7.84 54.76
CA VAL A 640 30.31 -8.07 55.88
C VAL A 640 31.47 -7.08 55.77
N ALA A 641 31.79 -6.36 56.84
CA ALA A 641 32.82 -5.32 56.85
C ALA A 641 34.20 -5.83 56.38
N ARG A 642 34.50 -7.11 56.67
CA ARG A 642 35.68 -7.83 56.17
C ARG A 642 35.37 -9.33 56.05
N THR A 643 35.82 -9.94 54.97
CA THR A 643 35.68 -11.40 54.74
C THR A 643 36.99 -12.17 54.90
N THR A 644 38.09 -11.45 55.17
CA THR A 644 39.43 -12.01 55.41
C THR A 644 40.05 -11.36 56.64
N ASP A 645 41.25 -11.80 57.03
CA ASP A 645 42.04 -11.21 58.11
C ASP A 645 42.67 -9.86 57.69
N THR A 646 41.83 -8.86 57.48
CA THR A 646 42.20 -7.50 57.06
C THR A 646 41.82 -6.49 58.14
N TYR A 647 42.69 -5.52 58.40
CA TYR A 647 42.37 -4.40 59.29
C TYR A 647 41.43 -3.41 58.60
N VAL A 648 40.26 -3.16 59.20
CA VAL A 648 39.33 -2.09 58.79
C VAL A 648 39.22 -1.11 59.96
N ASP A 649 39.38 0.18 59.68
CA ASP A 649 39.29 1.23 60.71
C ASP A 649 37.87 1.37 61.26
N LEU A 650 37.72 1.81 62.53
CA LEU A 650 36.42 1.91 63.19
C LEU A 650 35.48 2.90 62.49
N GLU A 651 36.00 4.02 62.00
CA GLU A 651 35.19 4.99 61.25
C GLU A 651 34.83 4.44 59.86
N GLU A 652 35.75 3.68 59.27
CA GLU A 652 35.55 3.07 57.96
C GLU A 652 34.45 2.01 57.98
N ARG A 653 34.36 1.18 59.03
CA ARG A 653 33.26 0.21 59.20
C ARG A 653 31.89 0.89 59.18
N ALA A 654 31.76 1.97 59.94
CA ALA A 654 30.52 2.75 59.98
C ALA A 654 30.24 3.45 58.63
N ARG A 655 31.28 3.99 57.98
CA ARG A 655 31.16 4.63 56.66
C ARG A 655 30.64 3.65 55.60
N ILE A 656 31.19 2.44 55.52
CA ILE A 656 30.77 1.43 54.56
C ILE A 656 29.30 1.06 54.79
N ALA A 657 28.90 0.82 56.04
CA ALA A 657 27.50 0.52 56.38
C ALA A 657 26.55 1.66 55.99
N ASN A 658 26.94 2.91 56.26
CA ASN A 658 26.15 4.09 55.93
C ASN A 658 26.02 4.30 54.42
N GLU A 659 27.09 4.11 53.66
CA GLU A 659 27.11 4.30 52.20
C GLU A 659 26.35 3.21 51.46
N TRP A 660 26.37 1.98 51.96
CA TRP A 660 25.57 0.89 51.40
C TRP A 660 24.06 1.09 51.66
N GLY A 661 23.72 1.96 52.61
CA GLY A 661 22.36 2.18 53.08
C GLY A 661 21.86 0.97 53.85
N ALA A 662 22.67 0.44 54.78
CA ALA A 662 22.25 -0.68 55.61
C ALA A 662 21.05 -0.29 56.47
N ASP A 663 20.10 -1.21 56.62
CA ASP A 663 18.94 -1.07 57.50
C ASP A 663 19.30 -1.47 58.95
N TYR A 664 20.34 -2.30 59.12
CA TYR A 664 20.81 -2.73 60.43
C TYR A 664 22.32 -2.94 60.48
N PHE A 665 22.94 -2.63 61.61
CA PHE A 665 24.36 -2.88 61.87
C PHE A 665 24.55 -3.79 63.10
N ILE A 666 25.31 -4.88 62.94
CA ILE A 666 25.68 -5.76 64.05
C ILE A 666 27.18 -6.04 64.07
N SER A 667 27.85 -5.65 65.15
CA SER A 667 29.27 -5.93 65.37
C SER A 667 29.46 -7.11 66.30
N ILE A 668 30.34 -8.04 65.92
CA ILE A 668 30.57 -9.31 66.64
C ILE A 668 31.97 -9.30 67.24
N HIS A 669 32.05 -9.53 68.55
CA HIS A 669 33.24 -9.49 69.38
C HIS A 669 33.28 -10.66 70.39
N ASN A 670 34.43 -10.85 71.03
CA ASN A 670 34.60 -11.77 72.16
C ASN A 670 35.34 -11.05 73.29
N ASN A 671 34.79 -11.13 74.50
CA ASN A 671 35.25 -10.32 75.62
C ASN A 671 36.59 -10.82 76.19
N ALA A 672 37.25 -10.00 77.01
CA ALA A 672 38.41 -10.39 77.82
C ALA A 672 38.54 -9.50 79.06
N PHE A 673 39.00 -10.06 80.18
CA PHE A 673 39.18 -9.27 81.40
C PHE A 673 40.34 -9.74 82.28
N ASN A 674 40.15 -10.80 83.06
CA ASN A 674 41.09 -11.26 84.09
C ASN A 674 41.21 -12.79 84.19
N GLY A 675 40.67 -13.51 83.20
CA GLY A 675 40.62 -14.97 83.13
C GLY A 675 39.58 -15.67 84.01
N SER A 676 38.76 -14.93 84.76
CA SER A 676 37.67 -15.48 85.60
C SER A 676 36.27 -14.98 85.22
N ALA A 677 36.16 -13.84 84.53
CA ALA A 677 34.90 -13.35 83.99
C ALA A 677 34.40 -14.26 82.85
N ASN A 678 33.09 -14.47 82.77
CA ASN A 678 32.42 -15.28 81.75
C ASN A 678 31.02 -14.74 81.46
N GLY A 679 30.41 -15.21 80.37
CA GLY A 679 29.05 -14.91 79.96
C GLY A 679 28.90 -14.05 78.70
N PHE A 680 27.68 -13.59 78.45
CA PHE A 680 27.27 -12.89 77.23
C PHE A 680 26.70 -11.50 77.55
N GLU A 681 27.08 -10.50 76.76
CA GLU A 681 26.55 -9.13 76.85
C GLU A 681 26.35 -8.50 75.46
N THR A 682 25.44 -7.54 75.39
CA THR A 682 25.25 -6.73 74.18
C THR A 682 25.29 -5.25 74.51
N PHE A 683 25.70 -4.43 73.54
CA PHE A 683 25.85 -2.99 73.69
C PHE A 683 25.17 -2.22 72.57
N ILE A 684 24.49 -1.13 72.96
CA ILE A 684 24.07 -0.06 72.05
C ILE A 684 24.83 1.22 72.41
N TYR A 685 24.73 2.26 71.58
CA TYR A 685 25.32 3.55 71.90
C TYR A 685 24.68 4.16 73.18
N ASN A 686 25.50 4.75 74.06
CA ASN A 686 25.03 5.37 75.30
C ASN A 686 24.55 6.83 75.16
N GLY A 687 24.52 7.37 73.94
CA GLY A 687 23.83 8.62 73.62
C GLY A 687 22.37 8.39 73.19
N SER A 688 21.83 9.31 72.40
CA SER A 688 20.49 9.16 71.82
C SER A 688 20.48 8.08 70.73
N VAL A 689 19.59 7.10 70.87
CA VAL A 689 19.35 6.03 69.88
C VAL A 689 17.85 5.97 69.53
N SER A 690 17.52 5.35 68.39
CA SER A 690 16.13 5.15 67.97
C SER A 690 15.40 4.14 68.86
N ALA A 691 14.06 4.23 68.92
CA ALA A 691 13.23 3.20 69.57
C ALA A 691 13.46 1.82 68.94
N GLU A 692 13.70 1.78 67.63
CA GLU A 692 14.06 0.56 66.91
C GLU A 692 15.37 -0.03 67.44
N THR A 693 16.43 0.75 67.65
CA THR A 693 17.71 0.25 68.21
C THR A 693 17.49 -0.47 69.55
N VAL A 694 16.66 0.11 70.42
CA VAL A 694 16.32 -0.48 71.73
C VAL A 694 15.52 -1.77 71.56
N GLN A 695 14.60 -1.81 70.60
CA GLN A 695 13.80 -2.99 70.30
C GLN A 695 14.68 -4.11 69.73
N ARG A 696 15.50 -3.84 68.71
CA ARG A 696 16.43 -4.81 68.10
C ARG A 696 17.42 -5.38 69.12
N GLN A 697 17.97 -4.54 70.00
CA GLN A 697 18.83 -5.02 71.09
C GLN A 697 18.09 -6.01 71.99
N ARG A 698 16.84 -5.70 72.36
CA ARG A 698 16.02 -6.57 73.21
C ARG A 698 15.73 -7.91 72.54
N ASP A 699 15.29 -7.89 71.29
CA ASP A 699 14.91 -9.11 70.57
C ASP A 699 16.12 -10.02 70.40
N ILE A 700 17.22 -9.49 69.85
CA ILE A 700 18.43 -10.26 69.57
C ILE A 700 19.11 -10.73 70.86
N HIS A 701 19.19 -9.89 71.89
CA HIS A 701 19.79 -10.30 73.17
C HIS A 701 19.00 -11.45 73.82
N ASN A 702 17.67 -11.34 73.87
CA ASN A 702 16.81 -12.34 74.50
C ASN A 702 16.82 -13.67 73.74
N TYR A 703 16.84 -13.61 72.41
CA TYR A 703 16.99 -14.82 71.58
C TYR A 703 18.32 -15.51 71.89
N LEU A 704 19.43 -14.77 71.74
CA LEU A 704 20.77 -15.35 71.88
C LEU A 704 21.03 -15.89 73.28
N ILE A 705 20.64 -15.18 74.35
CA ILE A 705 20.87 -15.68 75.70
C ILE A 705 20.02 -16.91 76.04
N GLY A 706 18.83 -17.04 75.44
CA GLY A 706 17.98 -18.22 75.56
C GLY A 706 18.65 -19.47 74.99
N GLU A 707 19.35 -19.32 73.86
CA GLU A 707 20.09 -20.40 73.20
C GLU A 707 21.44 -20.72 73.87
N LEU A 708 22.18 -19.69 74.29
CA LEU A 708 23.57 -19.82 74.76
C LEU A 708 23.72 -20.61 76.07
N GLY A 709 22.77 -20.51 77.00
CA GLY A 709 22.85 -21.17 78.30
C GLY A 709 24.02 -20.72 79.20
N VAL A 710 24.62 -19.55 78.92
CA VAL A 710 25.73 -18.97 79.69
C VAL A 710 25.25 -17.87 80.63
N THR A 711 26.15 -17.31 81.45
CA THR A 711 25.80 -16.19 82.34
C THR A 711 25.32 -14.97 81.54
N ASN A 712 24.09 -14.54 81.78
CA ASN A 712 23.56 -13.30 81.21
C ASN A 712 24.17 -12.09 81.93
N ARG A 713 24.98 -11.30 81.22
CA ARG A 713 25.60 -10.08 81.75
C ARG A 713 24.84 -8.79 81.40
N GLY A 714 23.74 -8.93 80.68
CA GLY A 714 22.74 -7.89 80.42
C GLY A 714 22.91 -7.14 79.09
N MET A 715 21.86 -6.40 78.75
CA MET A 715 21.83 -5.38 77.70
C MET A 715 22.40 -4.09 78.26
N LYS A 716 23.47 -3.58 77.65
CA LYS A 716 24.24 -2.43 78.12
C LYS A 716 24.29 -1.33 77.08
N SER A 717 24.82 -0.19 77.48
CA SER A 717 25.16 0.90 76.58
C SER A 717 26.59 1.38 76.80
N ALA A 718 27.30 1.71 75.72
CA ALA A 718 28.68 2.17 75.75
C ALA A 718 28.97 3.14 74.58
N ASN A 719 30.05 3.91 74.69
CA ASN A 719 30.44 4.89 73.69
C ASN A 719 31.36 4.30 72.59
N PHE A 720 30.99 3.14 72.03
CA PHE A 720 31.78 2.49 70.98
C PHE A 720 31.66 3.24 69.65
N SER A 721 32.80 3.43 68.96
CA SER A 721 32.85 4.28 67.76
C SER A 721 31.96 3.76 66.63
N VAL A 722 31.94 2.45 66.42
CA VAL A 722 31.10 1.82 65.38
C VAL A 722 29.61 2.03 65.64
N LEU A 723 29.17 2.03 66.90
CA LEU A 723 27.76 2.24 67.27
C LEU A 723 27.35 3.71 67.21
N ARG A 724 28.29 4.63 67.50
CA ARG A 724 28.04 6.08 67.51
C ARG A 724 28.00 6.67 66.09
N ASN A 725 28.77 6.11 65.17
CA ASN A 725 29.00 6.71 63.84
C ASN A 725 28.14 6.07 62.72
N THR A 726 27.34 5.04 63.02
CA THR A 726 26.35 4.46 62.11
C THR A 726 25.04 5.24 62.11
N ASN A 727 24.38 5.33 60.96
CA ASN A 727 23.12 6.06 60.76
C ASN A 727 21.87 5.18 60.95
N MET A 728 22.05 3.86 60.93
CA MET A 728 21.00 2.86 61.13
C MET A 728 21.03 2.29 62.56
N PRO A 729 20.00 1.57 63.02
CA PRO A 729 20.03 0.86 64.30
C PRO A 729 21.24 -0.08 64.38
N ALA A 730 21.95 -0.02 65.52
CA ALA A 730 23.24 -0.67 65.67
C ALA A 730 23.38 -1.41 67.00
N LEU A 731 23.99 -2.61 66.95
CA LEU A 731 24.24 -3.48 68.10
C LEU A 731 25.68 -4.00 68.07
N LEU A 732 26.33 -4.07 69.22
CA LEU A 732 27.56 -4.84 69.40
C LEU A 732 27.30 -6.02 70.32
N VAL A 733 27.80 -7.19 69.93
CA VAL A 733 27.62 -8.45 70.64
C VAL A 733 28.98 -8.93 71.15
N GLU A 734 29.07 -9.19 72.44
CA GLU A 734 30.24 -9.79 73.09
C GLU A 734 29.93 -11.26 73.41
N TYR A 735 30.38 -12.16 72.54
CA TYR A 735 30.25 -13.60 72.76
C TYR A 735 31.35 -14.11 73.69
N LEU A 736 30.96 -14.48 74.91
CA LEU A 736 31.85 -15.18 75.86
C LEU A 736 33.14 -14.38 76.17
N PHE A 737 34.00 -14.93 77.02
CA PHE A 737 35.29 -14.37 77.39
C PHE A 737 36.41 -15.26 76.87
N ILE A 738 37.21 -14.74 75.93
CA ILE A 738 38.29 -15.49 75.29
C ILE A 738 39.38 -15.88 76.30
N ASP A 739 39.55 -15.15 77.40
CA ASP A 739 40.52 -15.42 78.46
C ASP A 739 39.99 -16.32 79.58
N HIS A 740 38.71 -16.71 79.55
CA HIS A 740 38.15 -17.70 80.46
C HIS A 740 38.35 -19.13 79.94
N PRO A 741 38.95 -20.05 80.72
CA PRO A 741 39.43 -21.34 80.21
C PRO A 741 38.33 -22.23 79.61
N LEU A 742 37.13 -22.27 80.22
CA LEU A 742 36.02 -23.09 79.71
C LEU A 742 35.39 -22.47 78.47
N GLU A 743 35.27 -21.15 78.43
CA GLU A 743 34.64 -20.45 77.28
C GLU A 743 35.60 -20.39 76.10
N ASN A 744 36.91 -20.25 76.35
CA ASN A 744 37.92 -20.41 75.32
C ASN A 744 37.86 -21.79 74.66
N THR A 745 37.63 -22.86 75.44
CA THR A 745 37.45 -24.22 74.89
C THR A 745 36.23 -24.30 73.95
N LEU A 746 35.15 -23.59 74.30
CA LEU A 746 33.98 -23.47 73.41
C LEU A 746 34.32 -22.68 72.15
N LEU A 747 34.95 -21.50 72.28
CA LEU A 747 35.34 -20.65 71.14
C LEU A 747 36.37 -21.32 70.22
N ALA A 748 37.22 -22.21 70.74
CA ALA A 748 38.17 -22.99 69.95
C ALA A 748 37.47 -24.00 69.03
N SER A 749 36.29 -24.48 69.41
CA SER A 749 35.50 -25.46 68.65
C SER A 749 34.93 -24.84 67.38
N PRO A 750 35.29 -25.35 66.17
CA PRO A 750 34.68 -24.90 64.93
C PRO A 750 33.16 -25.13 64.89
N GLN A 751 32.67 -26.23 65.47
CA GLN A 751 31.24 -26.57 65.53
C GLN A 751 30.48 -25.60 66.43
N TYR A 752 31.10 -25.15 67.53
CA TYR A 752 30.47 -24.17 68.40
C TYR A 752 30.38 -22.82 67.70
N ARG A 753 31.43 -22.39 66.98
CA ARG A 753 31.38 -21.17 66.16
C ARG A 753 30.37 -21.24 65.00
N GLU A 754 30.22 -22.41 64.38
CA GLU A 754 29.12 -22.69 63.41
C GLU A 754 27.75 -22.45 64.04
N TRP A 755 27.53 -23.04 65.22
CA TRP A 755 26.28 -22.87 65.94
C TRP A 755 26.05 -21.41 66.37
N LEU A 756 27.09 -20.70 66.84
CA LEU A 756 26.99 -19.27 67.14
C LEU A 756 26.54 -18.47 65.92
N GLY A 757 27.13 -18.72 64.74
CA GLY A 757 26.72 -18.08 63.50
C GLY A 757 25.25 -18.37 63.14
N GLN A 758 24.79 -19.61 63.31
CA GLN A 758 23.38 -19.98 63.10
C GLN A 758 22.44 -19.20 64.02
N ILE A 759 22.66 -19.24 65.34
CA ILE A 759 21.75 -18.55 66.27
C ILE A 759 21.82 -17.03 66.14
N THR A 760 22.93 -16.46 65.65
CA THR A 760 22.99 -15.03 65.27
C THR A 760 22.08 -14.73 64.08
N ALA A 761 22.11 -15.57 63.04
CA ALA A 761 21.27 -15.40 61.88
C ALA A 761 19.78 -15.50 62.23
N ASP A 762 19.40 -16.52 63.00
CA ASP A 762 18.03 -16.76 63.42
C ASP A 762 17.50 -15.61 64.30
N ALA A 763 18.34 -15.09 65.20
CA ALA A 763 17.98 -13.93 66.04
C ALA A 763 17.70 -12.67 65.22
N ILE A 764 18.50 -12.43 64.17
CA ILE A 764 18.30 -11.31 63.25
C ILE A 764 17.02 -11.53 62.44
N ALA A 765 16.84 -12.73 61.87
CA ALA A 765 15.68 -13.08 61.08
C ALA A 765 14.37 -12.93 61.86
N GLU A 766 14.31 -13.46 63.09
CA GLU A 766 13.16 -13.32 63.97
C GLU A 766 12.87 -11.84 64.29
N SER A 767 13.91 -11.05 64.58
CA SER A 767 13.69 -9.62 64.86
C SER A 767 13.07 -8.92 63.64
N PHE A 768 13.56 -9.19 62.44
CA PHE A 768 13.08 -8.55 61.21
C PHE A 768 11.87 -9.24 60.56
N ASN A 769 11.33 -10.31 61.16
CA ASN A 769 10.28 -11.15 60.58
C ASN A 769 10.62 -11.65 59.16
N LEU A 770 11.87 -12.04 58.93
CA LEU A 770 12.29 -12.56 57.63
C LEU A 770 11.65 -13.93 57.37
N ALA A 771 11.20 -14.16 56.14
CA ALA A 771 10.61 -15.43 55.73
C ALA A 771 11.69 -16.49 55.45
N ASP A 772 11.42 -17.74 55.83
CA ASP A 772 12.27 -18.89 55.47
C ASP A 772 12.32 -19.09 53.93
N LYS A 773 13.44 -19.66 53.44
CA LYS A 773 13.66 -20.05 52.04
C LYS A 773 13.24 -21.48 51.72
#